data_AF-A0A0D0DRW1-F1
#
_entry.id   AF-A0A0D0DRW1-F1
#
_cell.length_a   1.000
_cell.length_b   1.000
_cell.length_c   1.000
_cell.angle_alpha   90.00
_cell.angle_beta   90.00
_cell.angle_gamma   90.00
#
_symmetry.space_group_name_H-M   'P 1'
#
loop_
_entity.id
_entity.type
_entity.pdbx_description
1 polymer ?
#
loop_
_entity_poly.entity_id
_entity_poly.type
_entity_poly.pdbx_seq_one_letter_code
_entity_poly.pdbx_strand_id
1 'polypeptide(L)'
;MDNRRPGTPPPVHHVLRPHHIDLIAIFLLVFKEFHNSLPPQFLLYVYRFLLYEVSEVVQPRTHQQILSILKSAPQIDSPNVRNLIMALETVPNQLTSADQLTNFFHSTPAIFVEKADDEPNVLARRSIFGYFCRRCFVSFIKLSFYGAMQLQIDYQAWCAGDKQAGYGPVEKDPLTGDVWIFKTSSDLRSWARSEPLDAWEKGRSTGDDATGPENLRRYFEQRFHDHNDSGIRQHALLNLVRMHYVRKEYPAASKLLQEAIAVARTSGDRLTLQHCISMLHRLPSSTSTDEAPLLNEIQPDLHPSEVLFDVAKLLQPQSGQPLTLCFEKLTQAIGLYDHWVDLKKAASCERELLGQHAMQAVLWSTLGCHDLATVEESFVLAFAKIGDDDPNRLNVALNRAYRLARDGAYQDALVSLVRPEAWRGLSLDEYQEWATMIWRILALRTARRGQQKFLRDYLLPRQPSSSTFVSKEYFFDDGVAQLPPISSELHQVMSARRRGQAVTAIQPLLQSLWHSEFQGRFPLYRVGIILLADIGLEFGMTKHCRRLLEGILPQVLTGHEMEHRAFACHTLARCIIASSDSKEVGLREALPHLLMAEADYMHLSMLEAILDVQWLLMVVYHNLGMRVDEEAVHERYSRSTTMVRTFEENPVDMEVKNVWDLVTEVGASLANR
;
A
#
# COMPACT_ATOMS: atom_id res chain seq x y z
N MET A 1 16.38 -29.95 -5.96
CA MET A 1 15.76 -30.89 -6.91
C MET A 1 14.95 -31.90 -6.12
N ASP A 2 13.66 -31.64 -5.95
CA ASP A 2 12.66 -32.67 -5.71
C ASP A 2 11.61 -32.44 -6.80
N ASN A 3 11.62 -33.31 -7.81
CA ASN A 3 10.55 -33.35 -8.82
C ASN A 3 9.28 -33.86 -8.12
N ARG A 4 8.64 -33.02 -7.31
CA ARG A 4 7.22 -33.17 -7.02
C ARG A 4 6.54 -33.01 -8.37
N ARG A 5 6.23 -34.14 -9.03
CA ARG A 5 5.21 -34.14 -10.08
C ARG A 5 4.05 -33.37 -9.48
N PRO A 6 3.59 -32.25 -10.09
CA PRO A 6 2.41 -31.58 -9.58
C PRO A 6 1.34 -32.66 -9.46
N GLY A 7 0.83 -32.86 -8.25
CA GLY A 7 -0.27 -33.78 -8.03
C GLY A 7 -1.35 -33.46 -9.06
N THR A 8 -2.01 -34.49 -9.60
CA THR A 8 -3.14 -34.28 -10.50
C THR A 8 -4.06 -33.24 -9.86
N PRO A 9 -4.32 -32.11 -10.54
CA PRO A 9 -5.11 -31.04 -9.95
C PRO A 9 -6.47 -31.61 -9.52
N PRO A 10 -7.00 -31.17 -8.37
CA PRO A 10 -8.25 -31.70 -7.86
C PRO A 10 -9.33 -31.57 -8.93
N PRO A 11 -10.20 -32.58 -9.11
CA PRO A 11 -11.27 -32.53 -10.09
C PRO A 11 -12.18 -31.34 -9.79
N VAL A 12 -12.24 -30.38 -10.73
CA VAL A 12 -13.09 -29.21 -10.62
C VAL A 12 -14.55 -29.65 -10.62
N HIS A 13 -15.25 -29.36 -9.53
CA HIS A 13 -16.67 -29.70 -9.39
C HIS A 13 -17.52 -28.77 -10.26
N HIS A 14 -17.82 -29.20 -11.48
CA HIS A 14 -18.65 -28.44 -12.41
C HIS A 14 -20.13 -28.81 -12.26
N VAL A 15 -20.94 -27.83 -11.84
CA VAL A 15 -22.40 -27.93 -11.78
C VAL A 15 -22.98 -27.30 -13.04
N LEU A 16 -23.83 -28.04 -13.75
CA LEU A 16 -24.52 -27.51 -14.92
C LEU A 16 -25.63 -26.55 -14.44
N ARG A 17 -25.60 -25.30 -14.92
CA ARG A 17 -26.51 -24.23 -14.53
C ARG A 17 -27.30 -23.73 -15.76
N PRO A 18 -28.45 -23.07 -15.59
CA PRO A 18 -29.27 -22.56 -16.69
C PRO A 18 -28.52 -21.77 -17.77
N HIS A 19 -27.70 -20.79 -17.38
CA HIS A 19 -26.94 -19.98 -18.33
C HIS A 19 -25.97 -20.78 -19.22
N HIS A 20 -25.48 -21.94 -18.78
CA HIS A 20 -24.62 -22.79 -19.61
C HIS A 20 -25.37 -23.32 -20.84
N ILE A 21 -26.69 -23.53 -20.74
CA ILE A 21 -27.53 -23.98 -21.86
C ILE A 21 -27.55 -22.92 -22.96
N ASP A 22 -27.74 -21.65 -22.60
CA ASP A 22 -27.68 -20.52 -23.53
C ASP A 22 -26.29 -20.37 -24.17
N LEU A 23 -25.21 -20.51 -23.39
CA LEU A 23 -23.85 -20.45 -23.95
C LEU A 23 -23.61 -21.59 -24.94
N ILE A 24 -24.06 -22.80 -24.65
CA ILE A 24 -23.97 -23.95 -25.57
C ILE A 24 -24.83 -23.72 -26.81
N ALA A 25 -26.01 -23.12 -26.66
CA ALA A 25 -26.85 -22.76 -27.79
C ALA A 25 -26.13 -21.75 -28.70
N ILE A 26 -25.49 -20.72 -28.13
CA ILE A 26 -24.66 -19.79 -28.90
C ILE A 26 -23.51 -20.52 -29.60
N PHE A 27 -22.83 -21.46 -28.93
CA PHE A 27 -21.78 -22.27 -29.57
C PHE A 27 -22.32 -23.09 -30.75
N LEU A 28 -23.49 -23.72 -30.62
CA LEU A 28 -24.13 -24.47 -31.70
C LEU A 28 -24.54 -23.55 -32.86
N LEU A 29 -25.19 -22.42 -32.57
CA LEU A 29 -25.62 -21.48 -33.61
C LEU A 29 -24.41 -20.88 -34.37
N VAL A 30 -23.39 -20.42 -33.66
CA VAL A 30 -22.23 -19.73 -34.26
C VAL A 30 -21.31 -20.70 -35.01
N PHE A 31 -21.03 -21.87 -34.44
CA PHE A 31 -19.99 -22.77 -34.97
C PHE A 31 -20.53 -23.95 -35.77
N LYS A 32 -21.83 -24.26 -35.70
CA LYS A 32 -22.45 -25.35 -36.47
C LYS A 32 -23.44 -24.83 -37.50
N GLU A 33 -24.42 -24.03 -37.12
CA GLU A 33 -25.51 -23.62 -38.03
C GLU A 33 -25.13 -22.46 -38.95
N PHE A 34 -24.50 -21.42 -38.41
CA PHE A 34 -24.12 -20.22 -39.14
C PHE A 34 -22.61 -20.17 -39.46
N HIS A 35 -21.93 -21.33 -39.45
CA HIS A 35 -20.49 -21.42 -39.69
C HIS A 35 -20.12 -20.76 -41.04
N ASN A 36 -19.10 -19.89 -41.04
CA ASN A 36 -18.64 -19.09 -42.18
C ASN A 36 -19.65 -18.10 -42.80
N SER A 37 -20.85 -17.96 -42.24
CA SER A 37 -21.89 -17.03 -42.75
C SER A 37 -21.95 -15.71 -41.99
N LEU A 38 -21.25 -15.61 -40.86
CA LEU A 38 -21.27 -14.45 -39.96
C LEU A 38 -20.17 -13.44 -40.30
N PRO A 39 -20.44 -12.12 -40.18
CA PRO A 39 -19.43 -11.10 -40.38
C PRO A 39 -18.27 -11.20 -39.37
N PRO A 40 -17.01 -10.89 -39.78
CA PRO A 40 -15.84 -11.07 -38.92
C PRO A 40 -15.81 -10.13 -37.70
N GLN A 41 -16.35 -8.91 -37.82
CA GLN A 41 -16.43 -7.96 -36.69
C GLN A 41 -17.45 -8.43 -35.63
N PHE A 42 -18.58 -8.99 -36.07
CA PHE A 42 -19.56 -9.61 -35.19
C PHE A 42 -18.97 -10.85 -34.50
N LEU A 43 -18.28 -11.71 -35.26
CA LEU A 43 -17.64 -12.91 -34.73
C LEU A 43 -16.58 -12.58 -33.65
N LEU A 44 -15.76 -11.54 -33.86
CA LEU A 44 -14.79 -11.07 -32.86
C LEU A 44 -15.48 -10.59 -31.58
N TYR A 45 -16.61 -9.88 -31.70
CA TYR A 45 -17.40 -9.43 -30.55
C TYR A 45 -17.95 -10.63 -29.77
N VAL A 46 -18.52 -11.62 -30.47
CA VAL A 46 -19.02 -12.86 -29.88
C VAL A 46 -17.90 -13.66 -29.20
N TYR A 47 -16.71 -13.75 -29.79
CA TYR A 47 -15.56 -14.39 -29.15
C TYR A 47 -15.15 -13.72 -27.83
N ARG A 48 -15.11 -12.38 -27.79
CA ARG A 48 -14.80 -11.63 -26.56
C ARG A 48 -15.86 -11.84 -25.49
N PHE A 49 -17.13 -11.85 -25.89
CA PHE A 49 -18.25 -12.14 -25.02
C PHE A 49 -18.18 -13.57 -24.46
N LEU A 50 -18.01 -14.57 -25.32
CA LEU A 50 -17.91 -15.97 -24.92
C LEU A 50 -16.69 -16.24 -24.04
N LEU A 51 -15.54 -15.61 -24.32
CA LEU A 51 -14.35 -15.73 -23.45
C LEU A 51 -14.64 -15.23 -22.03
N TYR A 52 -15.37 -14.13 -21.90
CA TYR A 52 -15.73 -13.56 -20.61
C TYR A 52 -16.70 -14.47 -19.84
N GLU A 53 -17.78 -14.92 -20.48
CA GLU A 53 -18.78 -15.77 -19.82
C GLU A 53 -18.25 -17.19 -19.52
N VAL A 54 -17.49 -17.80 -20.43
CA VAL A 54 -16.90 -19.15 -20.24
C VAL A 54 -15.84 -19.15 -19.13
N SER A 55 -15.23 -18.00 -18.85
CA SER A 55 -14.27 -17.90 -17.74
C SER A 55 -14.92 -18.06 -16.37
N GLU A 56 -16.25 -17.90 -16.25
CA GLU A 56 -17.02 -18.00 -15.00
C GLU A 56 -16.51 -17.09 -13.86
N VAL A 57 -15.74 -16.04 -14.20
CA VAL A 57 -15.17 -15.10 -13.22
C VAL A 57 -16.21 -14.08 -12.72
N VAL A 58 -17.31 -13.89 -13.46
CA VAL A 58 -18.34 -12.89 -13.17
C VAL A 58 -19.70 -13.57 -13.02
N GLN A 59 -20.57 -12.93 -12.23
CA GLN A 59 -21.95 -13.40 -12.09
C GLN A 59 -22.61 -13.57 -13.47
N PRO A 60 -23.29 -14.71 -13.69
CA PRO A 60 -23.84 -15.05 -14.99
C PRO A 60 -24.93 -14.06 -15.39
N ARG A 61 -24.87 -13.59 -16.63
CA ARG A 61 -25.86 -12.66 -17.18
C ARG A 61 -27.16 -13.40 -17.47
N THR A 62 -28.29 -12.76 -17.21
CA THR A 62 -29.62 -13.31 -17.54
C THR A 62 -29.83 -13.47 -19.05
N HIS A 63 -30.74 -14.35 -19.46
CA HIS A 63 -31.11 -14.55 -20.87
C HIS A 63 -31.37 -13.23 -21.62
N GLN A 64 -32.15 -12.33 -21.01
CA GLN A 64 -32.48 -11.02 -21.58
C GLN A 64 -31.24 -10.12 -21.73
N GLN A 65 -30.32 -10.16 -20.76
CA GLN A 65 -29.07 -9.41 -20.83
C GLN A 65 -28.18 -9.95 -21.95
N ILE A 66 -28.02 -11.28 -22.06
CA ILE A 66 -27.25 -11.92 -23.15
C ILE A 66 -27.81 -11.50 -24.51
N LEU A 67 -29.14 -11.56 -24.70
CA LEU A 67 -29.79 -11.11 -25.92
C LEU A 67 -29.55 -9.62 -26.18
N SER A 68 -29.68 -8.75 -25.17
CA SER A 68 -29.45 -7.32 -25.33
C SER A 68 -28.02 -6.99 -25.78
N ILE A 69 -27.04 -7.74 -25.28
CA ILE A 69 -25.63 -7.59 -25.62
C ILE A 69 -25.39 -8.02 -27.07
N LEU A 70 -25.92 -9.17 -27.49
CA LEU A 70 -25.82 -9.62 -28.88
C LEU A 70 -26.57 -8.68 -29.85
N LYS A 71 -27.68 -8.06 -29.41
CA LYS A 71 -28.40 -7.02 -30.15
C LYS A 71 -27.71 -5.64 -30.17
N SER A 72 -26.64 -5.46 -29.40
CA SER A 72 -25.81 -4.24 -29.44
C SER A 72 -24.47 -4.45 -30.17
N ALA A 73 -24.26 -5.65 -30.73
CA ALA A 73 -23.05 -6.00 -31.45
C ALA A 73 -22.92 -5.20 -32.77
N PRO A 74 -21.71 -5.02 -33.31
CA PRO A 74 -21.54 -4.40 -34.62
C PRO A 74 -22.19 -5.24 -35.73
N GLN A 75 -22.73 -4.59 -36.76
CA GLN A 75 -23.28 -5.22 -37.98
C GLN A 75 -24.56 -6.06 -37.81
N ILE A 76 -25.45 -5.67 -36.88
CA ILE A 76 -26.78 -6.27 -36.65
C ILE A 76 -27.67 -6.27 -37.91
N ASP A 77 -27.43 -5.35 -38.85
CA ASP A 77 -28.25 -5.26 -40.08
C ASP A 77 -28.01 -6.41 -41.06
N SER A 78 -26.99 -7.23 -40.85
CA SER A 78 -26.77 -8.44 -41.63
C SER A 78 -27.91 -9.45 -41.41
N PRO A 79 -28.52 -10.00 -42.48
CA PRO A 79 -29.63 -10.95 -42.36
C PRO A 79 -29.23 -12.20 -41.57
N ASN A 80 -27.99 -12.68 -41.71
CA ASN A 80 -27.49 -13.85 -40.99
C ASN A 80 -27.38 -13.60 -39.49
N VAL A 81 -27.03 -12.38 -39.08
CA VAL A 81 -26.95 -11.99 -37.66
C VAL A 81 -28.36 -11.88 -37.06
N ARG A 82 -29.32 -11.30 -37.78
CA ARG A 82 -30.73 -11.25 -37.36
C ARG A 82 -31.32 -12.65 -37.21
N ASN A 83 -31.05 -13.54 -38.17
CA ASN A 83 -31.50 -14.93 -38.12
C ASN A 83 -30.89 -15.69 -36.92
N LEU A 84 -29.62 -15.45 -36.59
CA LEU A 84 -28.98 -16.05 -35.42
C LEU A 84 -29.62 -15.55 -34.11
N ILE A 85 -29.90 -14.25 -34.00
CA ILE A 85 -30.54 -13.68 -32.80
C ILE A 85 -31.97 -14.21 -32.65
N MET A 86 -32.74 -14.27 -33.76
CA MET A 86 -34.07 -14.88 -33.75
C MET A 86 -34.03 -16.36 -33.36
N ALA A 87 -33.04 -17.12 -33.87
CA ALA A 87 -32.86 -18.51 -33.49
C ALA A 87 -32.61 -18.63 -31.98
N LEU A 88 -31.74 -17.80 -31.41
CA LEU A 88 -31.45 -17.77 -29.97
C LEU A 88 -32.67 -17.39 -29.12
N GLU A 89 -33.50 -16.44 -29.57
CA GLU A 89 -34.76 -16.08 -28.90
C GLU A 89 -35.77 -17.23 -28.86
N THR A 90 -35.71 -18.15 -29.83
CA THR A 90 -36.60 -19.32 -29.87
C THR A 90 -36.12 -20.50 -29.03
N VAL A 91 -34.86 -20.51 -28.57
CA VAL A 91 -34.28 -21.63 -27.81
C VAL A 91 -35.09 -21.98 -26.54
N PRO A 92 -35.52 -21.02 -25.70
CA PRO A 92 -36.35 -21.34 -24.54
C PRO A 92 -37.67 -22.03 -24.92
N ASN A 93 -38.28 -21.62 -26.03
CA ASN A 93 -39.53 -22.21 -26.54
C ASN A 93 -39.32 -23.62 -27.13
N GLN A 94 -38.11 -23.96 -27.54
CA GLN A 94 -37.76 -25.28 -28.07
C GLN A 94 -37.40 -26.28 -26.96
N LEU A 95 -37.02 -25.81 -25.77
CA LEU A 95 -36.54 -26.63 -24.64
C LEU A 95 -37.61 -26.74 -23.53
N THR A 96 -38.84 -27.05 -23.92
CA THR A 96 -40.00 -27.15 -23.01
C THR A 96 -40.14 -28.50 -22.31
N SER A 97 -39.44 -29.53 -22.79
CA SER A 97 -39.46 -30.89 -22.23
C SER A 97 -38.05 -31.42 -21.97
N ALA A 98 -37.92 -32.33 -21.00
CA ALA A 98 -36.65 -32.98 -20.68
C ALA A 98 -36.07 -33.77 -21.87
N ASP A 99 -36.92 -34.35 -22.72
CA ASP A 99 -36.50 -35.06 -23.93
C ASP A 99 -35.89 -34.11 -24.97
N GLN A 100 -36.48 -32.92 -25.15
CA GLN A 100 -35.92 -31.88 -26.01
C GLN A 100 -34.56 -31.39 -25.49
N LEU A 101 -34.44 -31.19 -24.18
CA LEU A 101 -33.16 -30.82 -23.55
C LEU A 101 -32.09 -31.90 -23.74
N THR A 102 -32.48 -33.18 -23.61
CA THR A 102 -31.58 -34.32 -23.83
C THR A 102 -31.09 -34.39 -25.27
N ASN A 103 -32.01 -34.26 -26.23
CA ASN A 103 -31.67 -34.21 -27.66
C ASN A 103 -30.76 -33.03 -28.00
N PHE A 104 -30.99 -31.86 -27.39
CA PHE A 104 -30.13 -30.69 -27.54
C PHE A 104 -28.69 -30.98 -27.09
N PHE A 105 -28.49 -31.53 -25.88
CA PHE A 105 -27.15 -31.87 -25.38
C PHE A 105 -26.48 -32.99 -26.19
N HIS A 106 -27.22 -33.94 -26.75
CA HIS A 106 -26.68 -34.94 -27.68
C HIS A 106 -26.18 -34.35 -29.01
N SER A 107 -26.57 -33.13 -29.35
CA SER A 107 -26.07 -32.42 -30.53
C SER A 107 -24.72 -31.71 -30.31
N THR A 108 -24.34 -31.46 -29.05
CA THR A 108 -23.12 -30.75 -28.63
C THR A 108 -21.80 -31.46 -29.00
N PRO A 109 -21.67 -32.81 -28.93
CA PRO A 109 -20.46 -33.53 -29.33
C PRO A 109 -19.97 -33.22 -30.74
N ALA A 110 -20.86 -32.84 -31.66
CA ALA A 110 -20.51 -32.47 -33.02
C ALA A 110 -19.51 -31.28 -33.13
N ILE A 111 -19.39 -30.47 -32.07
CA ILE A 111 -18.52 -29.28 -32.06
C ILE A 111 -17.09 -29.61 -31.57
N PHE A 112 -16.94 -30.60 -30.68
CA PHE A 112 -15.67 -30.86 -29.98
C PHE A 112 -15.13 -32.30 -30.12
N VAL A 113 -15.88 -33.22 -30.73
CA VAL A 113 -15.37 -34.57 -31.04
C VAL A 113 -14.60 -34.51 -32.36
N GLU A 114 -13.37 -35.01 -32.34
CA GLU A 114 -12.53 -35.13 -33.53
C GLU A 114 -13.20 -36.05 -34.55
N LYS A 115 -13.41 -35.54 -35.76
CA LYS A 115 -13.75 -36.37 -36.92
C LYS A 115 -12.45 -36.96 -37.50
N ALA A 116 -12.56 -37.91 -38.43
CA ALA A 116 -11.41 -38.55 -39.06
C ALA A 116 -10.40 -37.51 -39.63
N ASP A 117 -9.13 -37.92 -39.79
CA ASP A 117 -7.95 -37.06 -40.07
C ASP A 117 -8.08 -36.03 -41.21
N ASP A 118 -9.12 -36.13 -42.05
CA ASP A 118 -9.35 -35.28 -43.23
C ASP A 118 -10.33 -34.09 -43.02
N GLU A 119 -11.06 -33.99 -41.89
CA GLU A 119 -11.95 -32.84 -41.60
C GLU A 119 -11.40 -31.94 -40.47
N PRO A 120 -11.25 -30.62 -40.68
CA PRO A 120 -10.81 -29.72 -39.63
C PRO A 120 -11.84 -29.66 -38.49
N ASN A 121 -11.35 -29.79 -37.26
CA ASN A 121 -12.19 -29.68 -36.07
C ASN A 121 -12.85 -28.30 -35.97
N VAL A 122 -14.16 -28.28 -35.69
CA VAL A 122 -14.91 -27.03 -35.46
C VAL A 122 -14.35 -26.26 -34.25
N LEU A 123 -14.13 -26.97 -33.13
CA LEU A 123 -13.35 -26.49 -31.99
C LEU A 123 -12.33 -27.54 -31.56
N ALA A 124 -11.10 -27.13 -31.29
CA ALA A 124 -10.08 -28.03 -30.75
C ALA A 124 -10.45 -28.48 -29.33
N ARG A 125 -10.31 -29.78 -29.02
CA ARG A 125 -10.60 -30.34 -27.68
C ARG A 125 -9.86 -29.68 -26.53
N ARG A 126 -8.65 -29.16 -26.80
CA ARG A 126 -7.79 -28.47 -25.82
C ARG A 126 -7.98 -26.96 -25.79
N SER A 127 -8.81 -26.41 -26.68
CA SER A 127 -9.19 -24.99 -26.62
C SER A 127 -10.11 -24.74 -25.42
N ILE A 128 -10.14 -23.50 -24.93
CA ILE A 128 -10.99 -23.09 -23.81
C ILE A 128 -12.47 -23.39 -24.11
N PHE A 129 -12.93 -23.07 -25.32
CA PHE A 129 -14.31 -23.31 -25.75
C PHE A 129 -14.63 -24.81 -25.91
N GLY A 130 -13.73 -25.58 -26.50
CA GLY A 130 -13.89 -27.04 -26.64
C GLY A 130 -13.91 -27.74 -25.28
N TYR A 131 -13.06 -27.30 -24.36
CA TYR A 131 -13.02 -27.79 -22.99
C TYR A 131 -14.31 -27.48 -22.23
N PHE A 132 -14.83 -26.24 -22.34
CA PHE A 132 -16.09 -25.83 -21.71
C PHE A 132 -17.29 -26.65 -22.23
N CYS A 133 -17.45 -26.78 -23.55
CA CYS A 133 -18.55 -27.56 -24.14
C CYS A 133 -18.49 -29.03 -23.71
N ARG A 134 -17.28 -29.61 -23.70
CA ARG A 134 -17.06 -30.97 -23.21
C ARG A 134 -17.38 -31.10 -21.73
N ARG A 135 -16.96 -30.16 -20.89
CA ARG A 135 -17.21 -30.14 -19.45
C ARG A 135 -18.71 -30.10 -19.16
N CYS A 136 -19.46 -29.25 -19.87
CA CYS A 136 -20.91 -29.18 -19.75
C CYS A 136 -21.59 -30.48 -20.19
N PHE A 137 -21.16 -31.07 -21.31
CA PHE A 137 -21.71 -32.34 -21.80
C PHE A 137 -21.43 -33.50 -20.84
N VAL A 138 -20.22 -33.59 -20.28
CA VAL A 138 -19.88 -34.62 -19.28
C VAL A 138 -20.71 -34.44 -18.01
N SER A 139 -20.91 -33.21 -17.54
CA SER A 139 -21.81 -32.94 -16.40
C SER A 139 -23.26 -33.30 -16.71
N PHE A 140 -23.73 -33.07 -17.93
CA PHE A 140 -25.08 -33.46 -18.37
C PHE A 140 -25.27 -34.98 -18.34
N ILE A 141 -24.32 -35.76 -18.87
CA ILE A 141 -24.38 -37.25 -18.85
C ILE A 141 -24.46 -37.79 -17.42
N LYS A 142 -23.86 -37.09 -16.44
CA LYS A 142 -23.93 -37.48 -15.03
C LYS A 142 -25.28 -37.22 -14.39
N LEU A 143 -26.15 -36.41 -14.98
CA LEU A 143 -27.48 -36.14 -14.42
C LEU A 143 -28.36 -37.38 -14.53
N SER A 144 -29.15 -37.63 -13.49
CA SER A 144 -30.27 -38.56 -13.60
C SER A 144 -31.40 -37.95 -14.44
N PHE A 145 -32.39 -38.75 -14.83
CA PHE A 145 -33.60 -38.23 -15.49
C PHE A 145 -34.29 -37.14 -14.66
N TYR A 146 -34.33 -37.32 -13.34
CA TYR A 146 -34.88 -36.33 -12.41
C TYR A 146 -34.04 -35.03 -12.38
N GLY A 147 -32.70 -35.15 -12.40
CA GLY A 147 -31.80 -34.01 -12.50
C GLY A 147 -31.96 -33.23 -13.82
N ALA A 148 -32.14 -33.93 -14.94
CA ALA A 148 -32.40 -33.30 -16.25
C ALA A 148 -33.75 -32.58 -16.28
N MET A 149 -34.79 -33.16 -15.67
CA MET A 149 -36.11 -32.53 -15.55
C MET A 149 -36.06 -31.26 -14.72
N GLN A 150 -35.37 -31.26 -13.58
CA GLN A 150 -35.23 -30.05 -12.77
C GLN A 150 -34.38 -28.99 -13.45
N LEU A 151 -33.29 -29.35 -14.11
CA LEU A 151 -32.49 -28.39 -14.88
C LEU A 151 -33.33 -27.72 -15.96
N GLN A 152 -34.26 -28.45 -16.59
CA GLN A 152 -35.20 -27.89 -17.55
C GLN A 152 -36.18 -26.90 -16.91
N ILE A 153 -36.75 -27.23 -15.74
CA ILE A 153 -37.63 -26.33 -14.98
C ILE A 153 -36.86 -25.07 -14.56
N ASP A 154 -35.66 -25.23 -14.02
CA ASP A 154 -34.78 -24.13 -13.59
C ASP A 154 -34.40 -23.24 -14.78
N TYR A 155 -34.15 -23.82 -15.95
CA TYR A 155 -33.87 -23.08 -17.18
C TYR A 155 -35.06 -22.23 -17.62
N GLN A 156 -36.26 -22.78 -17.62
CA GLN A 156 -37.48 -22.03 -17.96
C GLN A 156 -37.76 -20.90 -16.96
N ALA A 157 -37.62 -21.17 -15.66
CA ALA A 157 -37.77 -20.16 -14.61
C ALA A 157 -36.72 -19.05 -14.74
N TRP A 158 -35.48 -19.41 -15.07
CA TRP A 158 -34.40 -18.46 -15.29
C TRP A 158 -34.61 -17.58 -16.53
N CYS A 159 -35.05 -18.17 -17.65
CA CYS A 159 -35.44 -17.42 -18.85
C CYS A 159 -36.64 -16.48 -18.60
N ALA A 160 -37.57 -16.87 -17.71
CA ALA A 160 -38.69 -16.04 -17.27
C ALA A 160 -38.28 -14.88 -16.33
N GLY A 161 -37.04 -14.86 -15.84
CA GLY A 161 -36.46 -13.77 -15.06
C GLY A 161 -36.07 -14.11 -13.62
N ASP A 162 -36.24 -15.36 -13.17
CA ASP A 162 -35.78 -15.80 -11.86
C ASP A 162 -34.26 -16.04 -11.84
N LYS A 163 -33.51 -15.12 -11.23
CA LYS A 163 -32.05 -15.19 -11.16
C LYS A 163 -31.53 -16.27 -10.21
N GLN A 164 -32.35 -16.78 -9.30
CA GLN A 164 -31.93 -17.75 -8.28
C GLN A 164 -32.25 -19.19 -8.69
N ALA A 165 -33.11 -19.39 -9.68
CA ALA A 165 -33.48 -20.69 -10.21
C ALA A 165 -32.23 -21.49 -10.64
N GLY A 166 -32.03 -22.66 -10.03
CA GLY A 166 -30.89 -23.52 -10.32
C GLY A 166 -29.54 -23.01 -9.83
N TYR A 167 -29.46 -21.94 -8.99
CA TYR A 167 -28.21 -21.41 -8.41
C TYR A 167 -28.03 -21.68 -6.92
N GLY A 168 -28.94 -22.40 -6.29
CA GLY A 168 -28.84 -22.78 -4.87
C GLY A 168 -27.60 -23.61 -4.51
N PRO A 169 -27.25 -23.68 -3.21
CA PRO A 169 -26.17 -24.53 -2.71
C PRO A 169 -26.50 -26.00 -2.96
N VAL A 170 -25.55 -26.73 -3.55
CA VAL A 170 -25.68 -28.17 -3.73
C VAL A 170 -25.37 -28.85 -2.41
N GLU A 171 -26.40 -29.24 -1.67
CA GLU A 171 -26.26 -30.04 -0.46
C GLU A 171 -25.76 -31.44 -0.85
N LYS A 172 -24.60 -31.82 -0.30
CA LYS A 172 -24.05 -33.17 -0.45
C LYS A 172 -24.42 -33.94 0.80
N ASP A 173 -25.55 -34.65 0.79
CA ASP A 173 -25.86 -35.56 1.89
C ASP A 173 -25.09 -36.88 1.67
N PRO A 174 -24.23 -37.29 2.62
CA PRO A 174 -23.54 -38.58 2.55
C PRO A 174 -24.47 -39.78 2.84
N LEU A 175 -25.65 -39.55 3.45
CA LEU A 175 -26.56 -40.59 3.93
C LEU A 175 -27.77 -40.80 3.02
N THR A 176 -28.31 -39.74 2.40
CA THR A 176 -29.29 -39.90 1.32
C THR A 176 -28.58 -40.06 -0.03
N GLY A 177 -28.99 -41.08 -0.79
CA GLY A 177 -28.55 -41.21 -2.17
C GLY A 177 -29.12 -40.07 -2.99
N ASP A 178 -28.32 -39.05 -3.30
CA ASP A 178 -28.76 -37.94 -4.16
C ASP A 178 -29.37 -38.47 -5.46
N VAL A 179 -30.69 -38.31 -5.60
CA VAL A 179 -31.47 -38.76 -6.77
C VAL A 179 -31.10 -37.97 -8.03
N TRP A 180 -30.27 -36.93 -7.89
CA TRP A 180 -29.96 -35.92 -8.91
C TRP A 180 -28.84 -36.32 -9.87
N ILE A 181 -27.82 -37.04 -9.40
CA ILE A 181 -26.62 -37.38 -10.18
C ILE A 181 -26.17 -38.82 -9.98
N PHE A 182 -25.62 -39.42 -11.04
CA PHE A 182 -24.82 -40.64 -10.94
C PHE A 182 -23.46 -40.30 -10.34
N LYS A 183 -23.35 -40.40 -9.00
CA LYS A 183 -22.14 -40.02 -8.24
C LYS A 183 -20.93 -40.81 -8.72
N THR A 184 -19.89 -40.11 -9.14
CA THR A 184 -18.55 -40.69 -9.32
C THR A 184 -17.73 -40.57 -8.02
N SER A 185 -16.62 -41.28 -7.91
CA SER A 185 -15.74 -41.25 -6.71
C SER A 185 -15.25 -39.83 -6.35
N SER A 186 -15.14 -38.93 -7.34
CA SER A 186 -14.80 -37.52 -7.14
C SER A 186 -15.95 -36.69 -6.57
N ASP A 187 -17.20 -37.07 -6.84
CA ASP A 187 -18.39 -36.30 -6.48
C ASP A 187 -18.78 -36.50 -5.01
N LEU A 188 -18.42 -37.65 -4.44
CA LEU A 188 -18.52 -37.99 -3.01
C LEU A 188 -17.62 -37.12 -2.12
N ARG A 189 -16.62 -36.44 -2.69
CA ARG A 189 -15.65 -35.61 -1.96
C ARG A 189 -16.01 -34.13 -2.11
N SER A 190 -15.84 -33.36 -1.03
CA SER A 190 -15.82 -31.90 -1.07
C SER A 190 -14.38 -31.44 -1.33
N TRP A 191 -14.19 -30.71 -2.42
CA TRP A 191 -12.92 -30.12 -2.79
C TRP A 191 -12.88 -28.65 -2.40
N ALA A 192 -11.69 -28.08 -2.34
CA ALA A 192 -11.50 -26.69 -1.97
C ALA A 192 -12.26 -25.72 -2.89
N ARG A 193 -12.82 -24.65 -2.30
CA ARG A 193 -13.55 -23.54 -2.93
C ARG A 193 -12.90 -22.22 -2.54
N SER A 194 -12.89 -21.25 -3.46
CA SER A 194 -12.31 -19.92 -3.20
C SER A 194 -13.16 -19.05 -2.28
N GLU A 195 -14.47 -19.28 -2.18
CA GLU A 195 -15.42 -18.40 -1.48
C GLU A 195 -14.98 -18.01 -0.05
N PRO A 196 -14.43 -18.92 0.80
CA PRO A 196 -13.98 -18.53 2.14
C PRO A 196 -12.69 -17.69 2.12
N LEU A 197 -11.83 -17.85 1.11
CA LEU A 197 -10.67 -16.98 0.91
C LEU A 197 -11.14 -15.58 0.48
N ASP A 198 -12.08 -15.50 -0.45
CA ASP A 198 -12.66 -14.23 -0.92
C ASP A 198 -13.34 -13.48 0.24
N ALA A 199 -14.04 -14.21 1.12
CA ALA A 199 -14.65 -13.66 2.32
C ALA A 199 -13.61 -13.17 3.35
N TRP A 200 -12.47 -13.84 3.46
CA TRP A 200 -11.35 -13.37 4.28
C TRP A 200 -10.70 -12.11 3.69
N GLU A 201 -10.47 -12.05 2.38
CA GLU A 201 -9.91 -10.86 1.72
C GLU A 201 -10.84 -9.66 1.88
N LYS A 202 -12.16 -9.88 1.73
CA LYS A 202 -13.16 -8.86 2.05
C LYS A 202 -13.08 -8.47 3.53
N GLY A 203 -13.08 -9.43 4.45
CA GLY A 203 -12.98 -9.18 5.89
C GLY A 203 -11.71 -8.39 6.26
N ARG A 204 -10.57 -8.66 5.61
CA ARG A 204 -9.33 -7.89 5.76
C ARG A 204 -9.51 -6.45 5.29
N SER A 205 -10.16 -6.25 4.14
CA SER A 205 -10.40 -4.90 3.61
C SER A 205 -11.31 -4.05 4.49
N THR A 206 -12.29 -4.67 5.16
CA THR A 206 -13.27 -4.01 6.02
C THR A 206 -12.86 -3.95 7.49
N GLY A 207 -11.85 -4.73 7.90
CA GLY A 207 -11.41 -4.85 9.29
C GLY A 207 -12.31 -5.74 10.16
N ASP A 208 -12.90 -6.80 9.60
CA ASP A 208 -13.69 -7.77 10.36
C ASP A 208 -12.79 -8.77 11.11
N ASP A 209 -12.86 -8.73 12.43
CA ASP A 209 -12.04 -9.54 13.34
C ASP A 209 -12.64 -10.90 13.67
N ALA A 210 -13.94 -11.10 13.45
CA ALA A 210 -14.62 -12.32 13.83
C ALA A 210 -14.78 -13.26 12.63
N THR A 211 -15.35 -12.78 11.53
CA THR A 211 -15.67 -13.66 10.40
C THR A 211 -14.46 -13.90 9.48
N GLY A 212 -13.57 -12.92 9.35
CA GLY A 212 -12.39 -13.00 8.50
C GLY A 212 -11.46 -14.15 8.89
N PRO A 213 -10.94 -14.20 10.14
CA PRO A 213 -10.05 -15.27 10.59
C PRO A 213 -10.68 -16.68 10.52
N GLU A 214 -11.97 -16.79 10.82
CA GLU A 214 -12.71 -18.04 10.74
C GLU A 214 -12.85 -18.52 9.29
N ASN A 215 -13.12 -17.62 8.35
CA ASN A 215 -13.20 -17.96 6.92
C ASN A 215 -11.83 -18.36 6.34
N LEU A 216 -10.74 -17.73 6.80
CA LEU A 216 -9.37 -18.13 6.47
C LEU A 216 -9.07 -19.55 6.95
N ARG A 217 -9.44 -19.86 8.20
CA ARG A 217 -9.29 -21.21 8.76
C ARG A 217 -10.10 -22.22 7.94
N ARG A 218 -11.37 -21.92 7.66
CA ARG A 218 -12.25 -22.75 6.83
C ARG A 218 -11.68 -22.99 5.44
N TYR A 219 -10.97 -22.03 4.84
CA TYR A 219 -10.33 -22.23 3.54
C TYR A 219 -9.21 -23.27 3.61
N PHE A 220 -8.27 -23.11 4.54
CA PHE A 220 -7.10 -23.99 4.63
C PHE A 220 -7.38 -25.36 5.25
N GLU A 221 -8.51 -25.53 5.94
CA GLU A 221 -9.00 -26.85 6.39
C GLU A 221 -9.68 -27.66 5.28
N GLN A 222 -9.88 -27.08 4.09
CA GLN A 222 -10.43 -27.80 2.94
C GLN A 222 -9.47 -28.83 2.37
N ARG A 223 -10.02 -29.70 1.52
CA ARG A 223 -9.28 -30.74 0.82
C ARG A 223 -8.69 -30.23 -0.49
N PHE A 224 -7.38 -30.04 -0.54
CA PHE A 224 -6.64 -29.66 -1.75
C PHE A 224 -6.11 -30.86 -2.56
N HIS A 225 -5.78 -31.96 -1.88
CA HIS A 225 -5.31 -33.20 -2.50
C HIS A 225 -5.88 -34.47 -1.86
N ASP A 226 -5.61 -35.62 -2.46
CA ASP A 226 -6.23 -36.89 -2.05
C ASP A 226 -5.70 -37.46 -0.72
N HIS A 227 -4.48 -37.11 -0.29
CA HIS A 227 -3.91 -37.59 0.96
C HIS A 227 -4.70 -37.10 2.20
N ASN A 228 -4.63 -37.87 3.29
CA ASN A 228 -5.32 -37.55 4.54
C ASN A 228 -4.86 -36.24 5.19
N ASP A 229 -3.65 -35.78 4.89
CA ASP A 229 -3.09 -34.49 5.35
C ASP A 229 -3.38 -33.35 4.36
N SER A 230 -4.60 -33.30 3.84
CA SER A 230 -4.98 -32.37 2.76
C SER A 230 -5.06 -30.91 3.20
N GLY A 231 -5.30 -30.68 4.50
CA GLY A 231 -5.47 -29.35 5.05
C GLY A 231 -4.11 -28.69 5.26
N ILE A 232 -3.90 -27.52 4.69
CA ILE A 232 -2.62 -26.81 4.72
C ILE A 232 -2.60 -25.80 5.87
N ARG A 233 -2.71 -26.32 7.10
CA ARG A 233 -2.88 -25.52 8.32
C ARG A 233 -1.72 -24.55 8.57
N GLN A 234 -0.50 -24.91 8.17
CA GLN A 234 0.67 -24.04 8.31
C GLN A 234 0.51 -22.70 7.57
N HIS A 235 -0.16 -22.69 6.41
CA HIS A 235 -0.43 -21.45 5.68
C HIS A 235 -1.52 -20.60 6.35
N ALA A 236 -2.51 -21.24 6.96
CA ALA A 236 -3.54 -20.54 7.74
C ALA A 236 -2.91 -19.78 8.91
N LEU A 237 -2.08 -20.49 9.69
CA LEU A 237 -1.39 -19.92 10.85
C LEU A 237 -0.47 -18.77 10.43
N LEU A 238 0.31 -18.93 9.34
CA LEU A 238 1.19 -17.87 8.86
C LEU A 238 0.41 -16.61 8.44
N ASN A 239 -0.74 -16.76 7.78
CA ASN A 239 -1.59 -15.62 7.40
C ASN A 239 -2.25 -14.96 8.61
N LEU A 240 -2.64 -15.72 9.64
CA LEU A 240 -3.11 -15.17 10.91
C LEU A 240 -2.01 -14.41 11.65
N VAL A 241 -0.78 -14.94 11.67
CA VAL A 241 0.39 -14.24 12.21
C VAL A 241 0.60 -12.92 11.49
N ARG A 242 0.51 -12.89 10.16
CA ARG A 242 0.60 -11.65 9.36
C ARG A 242 -0.48 -10.65 9.76
N MET A 243 -1.74 -11.08 9.92
CA MET A 243 -2.84 -10.22 10.34
C MET A 243 -2.56 -9.56 11.71
N HIS A 244 -2.21 -10.37 12.72
CA HIS A 244 -1.87 -9.84 14.05
C HIS A 244 -0.63 -8.94 14.04
N TYR A 245 0.35 -9.24 13.16
CA TYR A 245 1.53 -8.41 13.00
C TYR A 245 1.23 -7.03 12.44
N VAL A 246 0.44 -6.95 11.36
CA VAL A 246 0.03 -5.66 10.75
C VAL A 246 -0.72 -4.79 11.75
N ARG A 247 -1.54 -5.41 12.60
CA ARG A 247 -2.27 -4.75 13.69
C ARG A 247 -1.44 -4.41 14.92
N LYS A 248 -0.13 -4.73 14.91
CA LYS A 248 0.82 -4.51 16.01
C LYS A 248 0.50 -5.33 17.28
N GLU A 249 -0.22 -6.43 17.15
CA GLU A 249 -0.56 -7.38 18.23
C GLU A 249 0.53 -8.44 18.40
N TYR A 250 1.77 -7.99 18.67
CA TYR A 250 2.95 -8.84 18.71
C TYR A 250 2.87 -10.05 19.67
N PRO A 251 2.23 -9.96 20.87
CA PRO A 251 2.10 -11.11 21.76
C PRO A 251 1.26 -12.25 21.17
N ALA A 252 0.18 -11.92 20.44
CA ALA A 252 -0.66 -12.91 19.78
C ALA A 252 0.07 -13.51 18.57
N ALA A 253 0.71 -12.65 17.76
CA ALA A 253 1.51 -13.07 16.61
C ALA A 253 2.64 -14.05 17.02
N SER A 254 3.34 -13.77 18.12
CA SER A 254 4.44 -14.62 18.63
C SER A 254 3.96 -16.03 19.03
N LYS A 255 2.83 -16.14 19.74
CA LYS A 255 2.25 -17.43 20.13
C LYS A 255 1.84 -18.27 18.92
N LEU A 256 1.10 -17.67 17.98
CA LEU A 256 0.66 -18.33 16.76
C LEU A 256 1.85 -18.73 15.87
N LEU A 257 2.92 -17.94 15.88
CA LEU A 257 4.13 -18.23 15.10
C LEU A 257 4.87 -19.46 15.63
N GLN A 258 4.94 -19.64 16.96
CA GLN A 258 5.52 -20.85 17.56
C GLN A 258 4.73 -22.11 17.16
N GLU A 259 3.40 -22.02 17.13
CA GLU A 259 2.54 -23.10 16.64
C GLU A 259 2.78 -23.37 15.15
N ALA A 260 2.85 -22.32 14.32
CA ALA A 260 3.13 -22.43 12.89
C ALA A 260 4.47 -23.13 12.62
N ILE A 261 5.51 -22.82 13.40
CA ILE A 261 6.83 -23.49 13.32
C ILE A 261 6.72 -24.98 13.66
N ALA A 262 5.97 -25.32 14.71
CA ALA A 262 5.77 -26.71 15.10
C ALA A 262 5.06 -27.50 13.98
N VAL A 263 3.98 -26.94 13.41
CA VAL A 263 3.20 -27.57 12.33
C VAL A 263 4.00 -27.66 11.02
N ALA A 264 4.80 -26.64 10.68
CA ALA A 264 5.67 -26.68 9.50
C ALA A 264 6.76 -27.75 9.63
N ARG A 265 7.30 -27.96 10.84
CA ARG A 265 8.26 -29.04 11.13
C ARG A 265 7.64 -30.42 11.03
N THR A 266 6.43 -30.62 11.57
CA THR A 266 5.75 -31.93 11.50
C THR A 266 5.33 -32.30 10.09
N SER A 267 4.95 -31.31 9.27
CA SER A 267 4.60 -31.51 7.84
C SER A 267 5.82 -31.59 6.92
N GLY A 268 7.02 -31.28 7.40
CA GLY A 268 8.26 -31.29 6.61
C GLY A 268 8.31 -30.21 5.53
N ASP A 269 7.54 -29.13 5.68
CA ASP A 269 7.49 -28.02 4.74
C ASP A 269 8.58 -26.98 5.03
N ARG A 270 9.65 -27.04 4.24
CA ARG A 270 10.85 -26.20 4.43
C ARG A 270 10.60 -24.73 4.08
N LEU A 271 9.71 -24.45 3.12
CA LEU A 271 9.46 -23.08 2.65
C LEU A 271 8.64 -22.30 3.68
N THR A 272 7.55 -22.88 4.18
CA THR A 272 6.76 -22.23 5.24
C THR A 272 7.54 -22.11 6.53
N LEU A 273 8.35 -23.12 6.88
CA LEU A 273 9.25 -23.02 8.03
C LEU A 273 10.20 -21.82 7.89
N GLN A 274 10.76 -21.60 6.70
CA GLN A 274 11.62 -20.45 6.46
C GLN A 274 10.87 -19.13 6.59
N HIS A 275 9.67 -19.00 6.00
CA HIS A 275 8.84 -17.81 6.19
C HIS A 275 8.49 -17.55 7.66
N CYS A 276 8.22 -18.60 8.43
CA CYS A 276 7.99 -18.48 9.87
C CYS A 276 9.24 -17.99 10.62
N ILE A 277 10.43 -18.49 10.27
CA ILE A 277 11.71 -18.03 10.86
C ILE A 277 11.97 -16.57 10.48
N SER A 278 11.78 -16.20 9.21
CA SER A 278 11.92 -14.81 8.78
C SER A 278 10.96 -13.89 9.52
N MET A 279 9.69 -14.30 9.69
CA MET A 279 8.70 -13.56 10.47
C MET A 279 9.09 -13.43 11.94
N LEU A 280 9.74 -14.44 12.52
CA LEU A 280 10.26 -14.39 13.89
C LEU A 280 11.31 -13.28 14.03
N HIS A 281 12.18 -13.14 13.03
CA HIS A 281 13.17 -12.06 12.99
C HIS A 281 12.53 -10.68 12.77
N ARG A 282 11.26 -10.58 12.35
CA ARG A 282 10.56 -9.29 12.20
C ARG A 282 9.85 -8.82 13.46
N LEU A 283 9.59 -9.73 14.41
CA LEU A 283 8.95 -9.38 15.66
C LEU A 283 9.92 -8.58 16.54
N PRO A 284 9.44 -7.56 17.28
CA PRO A 284 10.29 -6.87 18.24
C PRO A 284 10.75 -7.86 19.30
N SER A 285 12.06 -7.91 19.54
CA SER A 285 12.64 -8.74 20.60
C SER A 285 12.04 -8.32 21.94
N SER A 286 11.60 -9.29 22.75
CA SER A 286 11.19 -9.05 24.13
C SER A 286 12.38 -8.79 25.06
N THR A 287 13.59 -9.11 24.60
CA THR A 287 14.87 -8.78 25.23
C THR A 287 15.25 -7.33 24.96
N SER A 288 15.94 -6.73 25.93
CA SER A 288 16.35 -5.32 26.03
C SER A 288 16.55 -4.56 24.71
N THR A 289 16.06 -3.31 24.69
CA THR A 289 16.12 -2.31 23.60
C THR A 289 17.51 -2.05 23.00
N ASP A 290 18.59 -2.56 23.60
CA ASP A 290 19.99 -2.37 23.20
C ASP A 290 20.60 -3.57 22.42
N GLU A 291 19.86 -4.65 22.20
CA GLU A 291 20.39 -5.80 21.44
C GLU A 291 20.39 -5.52 19.93
N ALA A 292 21.52 -5.79 19.26
CA ALA A 292 21.65 -5.56 17.82
C ALA A 292 20.57 -6.33 17.05
N PRO A 293 19.96 -5.73 16.01
CA PRO A 293 18.88 -6.38 15.28
C PRO A 293 19.38 -7.67 14.62
N LEU A 294 18.62 -8.75 14.78
CA LEU A 294 18.89 -10.02 14.10
C LEU A 294 18.69 -9.85 12.59
N LEU A 295 19.77 -9.98 11.82
CA LEU A 295 19.79 -9.89 10.37
C LEU A 295 19.76 -11.28 9.74
N ASN A 296 19.11 -11.42 8.60
CA ASN A 296 19.11 -12.68 7.87
C ASN A 296 20.44 -12.87 7.12
N GLU A 297 20.92 -14.11 7.15
CA GLU A 297 21.99 -14.57 6.27
C GLU A 297 21.39 -15.06 4.94
N ILE A 298 22.10 -14.83 3.84
CA ILE A 298 21.63 -15.23 2.50
C ILE A 298 21.63 -16.75 2.42
N GLN A 299 20.44 -17.31 2.20
CA GLN A 299 20.22 -18.75 2.06
C GLN A 299 19.49 -19.04 0.74
N PRO A 300 19.65 -20.25 0.15
CA PRO A 300 19.11 -20.55 -1.18
C PRO A 300 17.60 -20.32 -1.33
N ASP A 301 16.81 -20.56 -0.28
CA ASP A 301 15.35 -20.46 -0.31
C ASP A 301 14.81 -19.15 0.31
N LEU A 302 15.71 -18.23 0.69
CA LEU A 302 15.31 -16.95 1.29
C LEU A 302 14.68 -16.03 0.26
N HIS A 303 13.55 -15.43 0.61
CA HIS A 303 12.88 -14.46 -0.24
C HIS A 303 13.61 -13.11 -0.22
N PRO A 304 13.83 -12.44 -1.37
CA PRO A 304 14.53 -11.16 -1.43
C PRO A 304 13.94 -10.07 -0.51
N SER A 305 12.63 -10.06 -0.33
CA SER A 305 11.95 -9.11 0.55
C SER A 305 12.35 -9.23 2.03
N GLU A 306 12.83 -10.40 2.48
CA GLU A 306 13.29 -10.56 3.87
C GLU A 306 14.61 -9.84 4.11
N VAL A 307 15.52 -9.91 3.14
CA VAL A 307 16.78 -9.14 3.17
C VAL A 307 16.48 -7.65 3.04
N LEU A 308 15.49 -7.28 2.21
CA LEU A 308 15.02 -5.91 2.10
C LEU A 308 14.45 -5.39 3.43
N PHE A 309 13.74 -6.23 4.19
CA PHE A 309 13.24 -5.85 5.51
C PHE A 309 14.37 -5.64 6.54
N ASP A 310 15.50 -6.35 6.41
CA ASP A 310 16.67 -6.10 7.26
C ASP A 310 17.26 -4.69 7.06
N VAL A 311 17.11 -4.11 5.86
CA VAL A 311 17.43 -2.69 5.62
C VAL A 311 16.58 -1.79 6.52
N ALA A 312 15.26 -2.08 6.62
CA ALA A 312 14.37 -1.30 7.47
C ALA A 312 14.70 -1.42 8.96
N LYS A 313 15.20 -2.57 9.43
CA LYS A 313 15.70 -2.74 10.81
C LYS A 313 16.94 -1.88 11.07
N LEU A 314 17.91 -1.92 10.16
CA LEU A 314 19.14 -1.14 10.27
C LEU A 314 18.88 0.38 10.18
N LEU A 315 17.83 0.76 9.44
CA LEU A 315 17.41 2.16 9.32
C LEU A 315 16.91 2.76 10.64
N GLN A 316 16.47 1.94 11.60
CA GLN A 316 16.01 2.43 12.89
C GLN A 316 17.16 3.09 13.65
N PRO A 317 17.04 4.34 14.15
CA PRO A 317 18.14 5.02 14.83
C PRO A 317 18.59 4.33 16.12
N GLN A 318 17.73 3.50 16.72
CA GLN A 318 18.04 2.69 17.90
C GLN A 318 19.07 1.59 17.62
N SER A 319 19.20 1.14 16.36
CA SER A 319 20.16 0.09 16.00
C SER A 319 21.63 0.51 16.19
N GLY A 320 21.89 1.82 16.21
CA GLY A 320 23.24 2.37 16.32
C GLY A 320 24.12 2.13 15.09
N GLN A 321 23.61 1.50 14.03
CA GLN A 321 24.40 1.07 12.87
C GLN A 321 24.55 2.18 11.81
N PRO A 322 25.67 2.20 11.06
CA PRO A 322 25.86 3.12 9.96
C PRO A 322 24.97 2.80 8.75
N LEU A 323 24.51 3.85 8.06
CA LEU A 323 23.70 3.72 6.84
C LEU A 323 24.44 3.00 5.70
N THR A 324 25.78 2.93 5.72
CA THR A 324 26.57 2.16 4.75
C THR A 324 26.19 0.67 4.75
N LEU A 325 25.91 0.09 5.92
CA LEU A 325 25.43 -1.30 6.04
C LEU A 325 24.04 -1.48 5.43
N CYS A 326 23.20 -0.44 5.47
CA CYS A 326 21.90 -0.47 4.81
C CYS A 326 22.04 -0.57 3.29
N PHE A 327 22.98 0.18 2.69
CA PHE A 327 23.28 0.09 1.26
C PHE A 327 23.87 -1.26 0.86
N GLU A 328 24.73 -1.84 1.70
CA GLU A 328 25.26 -3.19 1.47
C GLU A 328 24.13 -4.23 1.45
N LYS A 329 23.24 -4.20 2.46
CA LYS A 329 22.09 -5.12 2.53
C LYS A 329 21.09 -4.90 1.41
N LEU A 330 20.86 -3.67 0.98
CA LEU A 330 20.05 -3.37 -0.19
C LEU A 330 20.65 -3.98 -1.45
N THR A 331 21.97 -3.86 -1.65
CA THR A 331 22.67 -4.45 -2.79
C THR A 331 22.57 -5.98 -2.77
N GLN A 332 22.67 -6.59 -1.59
CA GLN A 332 22.43 -8.03 -1.39
C GLN A 332 21.00 -8.42 -1.76
N ALA A 333 19.99 -7.62 -1.41
CA ALA A 333 18.59 -7.88 -1.75
C ALA A 333 18.34 -7.79 -3.26
N ILE A 334 18.91 -6.78 -3.95
CA ILE A 334 18.82 -6.61 -5.41
C ILE A 334 19.49 -7.81 -6.10
N GLY A 335 20.71 -8.15 -5.73
CA GLY A 335 21.42 -9.30 -6.33
C GLY A 335 20.71 -10.64 -6.08
N LEU A 336 20.07 -10.81 -4.93
CA LEU A 336 19.26 -12.00 -4.64
C LEU A 336 17.98 -12.03 -5.48
N TYR A 337 17.35 -10.88 -5.74
CA TYR A 337 16.19 -10.78 -6.62
C TYR A 337 16.54 -11.15 -8.07
N ASP A 338 17.63 -10.58 -8.61
CA ASP A 338 18.09 -10.88 -9.96
C ASP A 338 18.41 -12.38 -10.10
N HIS A 339 19.10 -12.95 -9.11
CA HIS A 339 19.35 -14.39 -9.04
C HIS A 339 18.05 -15.21 -9.02
N TRP A 340 17.05 -14.76 -8.27
CA TRP A 340 15.76 -15.45 -8.15
C TRP A 340 14.97 -15.43 -9.46
N VAL A 341 14.95 -14.30 -10.18
CA VAL A 341 14.30 -14.16 -11.48
C VAL A 341 15.02 -14.99 -12.54
N ASP A 342 16.35 -14.84 -12.66
CA ASP A 342 17.13 -15.42 -13.75
C ASP A 342 17.29 -16.95 -13.62
N LEU A 343 17.57 -17.45 -12.42
CA LEU A 343 17.91 -18.87 -12.22
C LEU A 343 16.71 -19.71 -11.79
N LYS A 344 15.80 -19.18 -10.96
CA LYS A 344 14.60 -19.92 -10.54
C LYS A 344 13.43 -19.77 -11.51
N LYS A 345 13.55 -18.93 -12.56
CA LYS A 345 12.48 -18.62 -13.53
C LYS A 345 11.17 -18.27 -12.83
N ALA A 346 11.27 -17.63 -11.67
CA ALA A 346 10.10 -17.12 -10.98
C ALA A 346 9.46 -16.03 -11.86
N ALA A 347 8.13 -15.94 -11.83
CA ALA A 347 7.46 -14.86 -12.53
C ALA A 347 7.90 -13.53 -11.91
N SER A 348 8.40 -12.61 -12.73
CA SER A 348 8.81 -11.28 -12.27
C SER A 348 7.61 -10.58 -11.62
N CYS A 349 7.70 -10.36 -10.31
CA CYS A 349 6.68 -9.62 -9.56
C CYS A 349 7.05 -8.14 -9.56
N GLU A 350 6.27 -7.31 -10.27
CA GLU A 350 6.48 -5.85 -10.33
C GLU A 350 6.51 -5.22 -8.93
N ARG A 351 5.66 -5.70 -8.01
CA ARG A 351 5.58 -5.17 -6.64
C ARG A 351 6.87 -5.33 -5.84
N GLU A 352 7.61 -6.42 -6.06
CA GLU A 352 8.87 -6.67 -5.36
C GLU A 352 9.99 -5.75 -5.85
N LEU A 353 10.04 -5.52 -7.17
CA LEU A 353 10.96 -4.55 -7.76
C LEU A 353 10.67 -3.14 -7.25
N LEU A 354 9.40 -2.74 -7.24
CA LEU A 354 8.99 -1.43 -6.72
C LEU A 354 9.33 -1.26 -5.23
N GLY A 355 9.29 -2.34 -4.44
CA GLY A 355 9.73 -2.32 -3.04
C GLY A 355 11.20 -1.94 -2.88
N GLN A 356 12.08 -2.36 -3.79
CA GLN A 356 13.51 -2.02 -3.75
C GLN A 356 13.72 -0.51 -3.99
N HIS A 357 13.05 0.04 -5.00
CA HIS A 357 13.08 1.48 -5.31
C HIS A 357 12.46 2.31 -4.18
N ALA A 358 11.36 1.86 -3.58
CA ALA A 358 10.75 2.51 -2.42
C ALA A 358 11.72 2.58 -1.23
N MET A 359 12.47 1.51 -0.96
CA MET A 359 13.48 1.51 0.10
C MET A 359 14.70 2.38 -0.23
N GLN A 360 15.13 2.42 -1.49
CA GLN A 360 16.17 3.33 -1.95
C GLN A 360 15.79 4.79 -1.73
N ALA A 361 14.55 5.16 -2.06
CA ALA A 361 14.03 6.50 -1.81
C ALA A 361 14.15 6.89 -0.33
N VAL A 362 13.75 6.00 0.57
CA VAL A 362 13.86 6.23 2.02
C VAL A 362 15.32 6.38 2.44
N LEU A 363 16.21 5.48 1.99
CA LEU A 363 17.64 5.53 2.34
C LEU A 363 18.30 6.84 1.88
N TRP A 364 18.11 7.23 0.63
CA TRP A 364 18.64 8.49 0.10
C TRP A 364 18.09 9.69 0.86
N SER A 365 16.80 9.67 1.22
CA SER A 365 16.20 10.73 2.04
C SER A 365 16.80 10.77 3.45
N THR A 366 17.09 9.64 4.09
CA THR A 366 17.72 9.60 5.44
C THR A 366 19.19 10.04 5.44
N LEU A 367 19.91 9.79 4.35
CA LEU A 367 21.26 10.29 4.13
C LEU A 367 21.27 11.82 3.90
N GLY A 368 20.15 12.38 3.42
CA GLY A 368 20.00 13.80 3.08
C GLY A 368 20.19 14.11 1.59
N CYS A 369 20.13 13.11 0.71
CA CYS A 369 20.18 13.24 -0.75
C CYS A 369 18.76 13.18 -1.35
N HIS A 370 18.00 14.27 -1.22
CA HIS A 370 16.58 14.26 -1.59
C HIS A 370 16.30 14.22 -3.10
N ASP A 371 17.23 14.68 -3.94
CA ASP A 371 17.06 14.62 -5.40
C ASP A 371 17.01 13.17 -5.89
N LEU A 372 17.95 12.34 -5.44
CA LEU A 372 17.97 10.90 -5.73
C LEU A 372 16.74 10.21 -5.16
N ALA A 373 16.35 10.56 -3.92
CA ALA A 373 15.13 10.04 -3.33
C ALA A 373 13.90 10.37 -4.22
N THR A 374 13.81 11.58 -4.76
CA THR A 374 12.70 12.01 -5.60
C THR A 374 12.64 11.27 -6.93
N VAL A 375 13.79 10.92 -7.52
CA VAL A 375 13.85 10.09 -8.73
C VAL A 375 13.28 8.71 -8.46
N GLU A 376 13.70 8.05 -7.38
CA GLU A 376 13.22 6.72 -7.00
C GLU A 376 11.72 6.73 -6.64
N GLU A 377 11.25 7.76 -5.93
CA GLU A 377 9.82 7.92 -5.65
C GLU A 377 8.99 8.12 -6.92
N SER A 378 9.52 8.91 -7.87
CA SER A 378 8.86 9.15 -9.15
C SER A 378 8.79 7.88 -9.99
N PHE A 379 9.82 7.02 -9.90
CA PHE A 379 9.81 5.70 -10.52
C PHE A 379 8.66 4.85 -9.96
N VAL A 380 8.57 4.70 -8.63
CA VAL A 380 7.51 3.89 -8.01
C VAL A 380 6.12 4.42 -8.37
N LEU A 381 5.90 5.74 -8.31
CA LEU A 381 4.60 6.34 -8.64
C LEU A 381 4.24 6.21 -10.13
N ALA A 382 5.22 6.15 -11.03
CA ALA A 382 4.98 6.00 -12.47
C ALA A 382 4.59 4.57 -12.88
N PHE A 383 5.17 3.56 -12.21
CA PHE A 383 4.97 2.15 -12.56
C PHE A 383 3.93 1.43 -11.71
N ALA A 384 3.59 1.94 -10.52
CA ALA A 384 2.54 1.35 -9.71
C ALA A 384 1.13 1.61 -10.29
N LYS A 385 0.28 0.58 -10.30
CA LYS A 385 -1.11 0.69 -10.78
C LYS A 385 -1.95 1.46 -9.77
N ILE A 386 -2.74 2.44 -10.26
CA ILE A 386 -3.62 3.24 -9.42
C ILE A 386 -4.82 2.38 -8.96
N GLY A 387 -5.11 2.39 -7.67
CA GLY A 387 -6.23 1.66 -7.09
C GLY A 387 -5.94 0.21 -6.70
N ASP A 388 -4.69 -0.23 -6.83
CA ASP A 388 -4.22 -1.53 -6.33
C ASP A 388 -3.85 -1.45 -4.83
N ASP A 389 -3.99 -2.58 -4.12
CA ASP A 389 -3.58 -2.80 -2.71
C ASP A 389 -2.04 -2.98 -2.65
N ASP A 390 -1.30 -2.05 -3.26
CA ASP A 390 0.18 -2.05 -3.25
C ASP A 390 0.70 -1.08 -2.17
N PRO A 391 1.25 -1.60 -1.05
CA PRO A 391 1.73 -0.78 0.05
C PRO A 391 2.93 0.09 -0.33
N ASN A 392 3.70 -0.29 -1.37
CA ASN A 392 4.87 0.49 -1.79
C ASN A 392 4.46 1.85 -2.33
N ARG A 393 3.38 1.88 -3.12
CA ARG A 393 2.84 3.12 -3.69
C ARG A 393 2.33 4.05 -2.60
N LEU A 394 1.57 3.52 -1.64
CA LEU A 394 1.08 4.30 -0.51
C LEU A 394 2.25 4.88 0.27
N ASN A 395 3.22 4.05 0.69
CA ASN A 395 4.39 4.50 1.46
C ASN A 395 5.17 5.62 0.76
N VAL A 396 5.42 5.49 -0.54
CA VAL A 396 6.09 6.53 -1.33
C VAL A 396 5.25 7.82 -1.37
N ALA A 397 3.94 7.72 -1.58
CA ALA A 397 3.06 8.88 -1.57
C ALA A 397 3.04 9.59 -0.21
N LEU A 398 2.98 8.82 0.89
CA LEU A 398 3.03 9.34 2.26
C LEU A 398 4.36 10.05 2.55
N ASN A 399 5.49 9.43 2.20
CA ASN A 399 6.83 10.01 2.40
C ASN A 399 7.04 11.27 1.59
N ARG A 400 6.61 11.28 0.32
CA ARG A 400 6.67 12.46 -0.54
C ARG A 400 5.81 13.60 -0.01
N ALA A 401 4.58 13.31 0.42
CA ALA A 401 3.70 14.31 1.01
C ALA A 401 4.29 14.88 2.31
N TYR A 402 4.88 14.04 3.15
CA TYR A 402 5.54 14.50 4.37
C TYR A 402 6.76 15.37 4.07
N ARG A 403 7.57 15.05 3.05
CA ARG A 403 8.68 15.90 2.59
C ARG A 403 8.18 17.27 2.12
N LEU A 404 7.16 17.31 1.27
CA LEU A 404 6.55 18.58 0.82
C LEU A 404 6.02 19.41 2.01
N ALA A 405 5.44 18.75 3.02
CA ALA A 405 5.01 19.43 4.23
C ALA A 405 6.20 19.96 5.06
N ARG A 406 7.31 19.21 5.14
CA ARG A 406 8.56 19.67 5.78
C ARG A 406 9.13 20.90 5.08
N ASP A 407 8.98 20.98 3.77
CA ASP A 407 9.40 22.12 2.93
C ASP A 407 8.46 23.33 3.06
N GLY A 408 7.28 23.19 3.67
CA GLY A 408 6.30 24.28 3.83
C GLY A 408 5.22 24.33 2.75
N ALA A 409 5.31 23.46 1.73
CA ALA A 409 4.28 23.26 0.72
C ALA A 409 3.11 22.40 1.25
N TYR A 410 2.47 22.85 2.34
CA TYR A 410 1.41 22.09 3.03
C TYR A 410 0.19 21.83 2.13
N GLN A 411 -0.18 22.80 1.30
CA GLN A 411 -1.33 22.66 0.41
C GLN A 411 -1.08 21.57 -0.63
N ASP A 412 0.10 21.56 -1.26
CA ASP A 412 0.46 20.52 -2.24
C ASP A 412 0.56 19.13 -1.59
N ALA A 413 1.12 19.06 -0.38
CA ALA A 413 1.16 17.83 0.41
C ALA A 413 -0.25 17.26 0.67
N LEU A 414 -1.16 18.10 1.18
CA LEU A 414 -2.54 17.68 1.48
C LEU A 414 -3.31 17.33 0.20
N VAL A 415 -3.18 18.12 -0.87
CA VAL A 415 -3.80 17.84 -2.17
C VAL A 415 -3.33 16.50 -2.72
N SER A 416 -2.05 16.16 -2.58
CA SER A 416 -1.54 14.87 -3.04
C SER A 416 -2.18 13.67 -2.33
N LEU A 417 -2.50 13.80 -1.04
CA LEU A 417 -3.10 12.74 -0.22
C LEU A 417 -4.63 12.69 -0.30
N VAL A 418 -5.28 13.84 -0.56
CA VAL A 418 -6.74 13.96 -0.65
C VAL A 418 -7.29 13.48 -1.99
N ARG A 419 -6.47 13.48 -3.05
CA ARG A 419 -6.89 13.00 -4.38
C ARG A 419 -7.43 11.56 -4.32
N PRO A 420 -8.48 11.22 -5.08
CA PRO A 420 -9.03 9.86 -5.11
C PRO A 420 -8.00 8.79 -5.47
N GLU A 421 -6.97 9.14 -6.23
CA GLU A 421 -5.88 8.24 -6.58
C GLU A 421 -5.07 7.77 -5.36
N ALA A 422 -5.06 8.51 -4.27
CA ALA A 422 -4.30 8.18 -3.06
C ALA A 422 -5.04 7.18 -2.17
N TRP A 423 -6.37 7.26 -2.09
CA TRP A 423 -7.17 6.46 -1.15
C TRP A 423 -8.10 5.42 -1.79
N ARG A 424 -8.24 5.38 -3.13
CA ARG A 424 -8.93 4.28 -3.81
C ARG A 424 -8.13 2.99 -3.64
N GLY A 425 -8.81 1.93 -3.21
CA GLY A 425 -8.21 0.60 -3.06
C GLY A 425 -7.61 0.30 -1.68
N LEU A 426 -7.56 1.29 -0.77
CA LEU A 426 -6.99 1.08 0.57
C LEU A 426 -7.78 0.05 1.39
N SER A 427 -7.03 -0.79 2.09
CA SER A 427 -7.53 -1.57 3.22
C SER A 427 -7.72 -0.70 4.48
N LEU A 428 -8.47 -1.19 5.47
CA LEU A 428 -8.67 -0.44 6.73
C LEU A 428 -7.35 -0.18 7.47
N ASP A 429 -6.41 -1.13 7.43
CA ASP A 429 -5.09 -0.99 8.06
C ASP A 429 -4.28 0.15 7.39
N GLU A 430 -4.25 0.18 6.05
CA GLU A 430 -3.59 1.23 5.27
C GLU A 430 -4.28 2.60 5.41
N TYR A 431 -5.60 2.62 5.55
CA TYR A 431 -6.35 3.83 5.85
C TYR A 431 -5.88 4.45 7.17
N GLN A 432 -5.57 3.66 8.19
CA GLN A 432 -5.05 4.19 9.46
C GLN A 432 -3.68 4.84 9.27
N GLU A 433 -2.80 4.28 8.44
CA GLU A 433 -1.49 4.87 8.11
C GLU A 433 -1.65 6.17 7.31
N TRP A 434 -2.52 6.18 6.31
CA TRP A 434 -2.85 7.37 5.52
C TRP A 434 -3.44 8.49 6.38
N ALA A 435 -4.45 8.19 7.21
CA ALA A 435 -5.07 9.15 8.11
C ALA A 435 -4.07 9.68 9.15
N THR A 436 -3.18 8.82 9.65
CA THR A 436 -2.09 9.22 10.57
C THR A 436 -1.15 10.20 9.89
N MET A 437 -0.80 9.99 8.61
CA MET A 437 0.09 10.91 7.90
C MET A 437 -0.55 12.28 7.68
N ILE A 438 -1.83 12.33 7.28
CA ILE A 438 -2.57 13.60 7.17
C ILE A 438 -2.59 14.31 8.52
N TRP A 439 -2.89 13.58 9.60
CA TRP A 439 -2.87 14.12 10.95
C TRP A 439 -1.50 14.70 11.33
N ARG A 440 -0.39 14.02 11.01
CA ARG A 440 0.98 14.50 11.25
C ARG A 440 1.30 15.79 10.48
N ILE A 441 0.87 15.90 9.23
CA ILE A 441 1.05 17.12 8.41
C ILE A 441 0.29 18.30 9.04
N LEU A 442 -0.95 18.06 9.49
CA LEU A 442 -1.76 19.07 10.17
C LEU A 442 -1.13 19.47 11.51
N ALA A 443 -0.68 18.49 12.30
CA ALA A 443 0.02 18.74 13.56
C ALA A 443 1.30 19.57 13.33
N LEU A 444 2.12 19.23 12.35
CA LEU A 444 3.33 19.97 11.99
C LEU A 444 3.02 21.44 11.62
N ARG A 445 2.02 21.67 10.76
CA ARG A 445 1.58 23.01 10.35
C ARG A 445 1.11 23.83 11.56
N THR A 446 0.28 23.25 12.42
CA THR A 446 -0.25 23.94 13.61
C THR A 446 0.84 24.25 14.64
N ALA A 447 1.80 23.33 14.83
CA ALA A 447 2.94 23.51 15.72
C ALA A 447 3.85 24.66 15.25
N ARG A 448 4.21 24.69 13.95
CA ARG A 448 5.03 25.76 13.37
C ARG A 448 4.37 27.15 13.47
N ARG A 449 3.03 27.21 13.40
CA ARG A 449 2.26 28.45 13.57
C ARG A 449 2.07 28.87 15.03
N GLY A 450 2.47 28.06 16.01
CA GLY A 450 2.25 28.32 17.43
C GLY A 450 0.80 28.12 17.91
N GLN A 451 -0.04 27.40 17.16
CA GLN A 451 -1.45 27.19 17.47
C GLN A 451 -1.68 26.09 18.53
N GLN A 452 -1.11 26.27 19.72
CA GLN A 452 -1.12 25.27 20.80
C GLN A 452 -2.53 24.84 21.23
N LYS A 453 -3.42 25.82 21.40
CA LYS A 453 -4.81 25.57 21.83
C LYS A 453 -5.57 24.73 20.81
N PHE A 454 -5.44 25.07 19.53
CA PHE A 454 -6.13 24.34 18.46
C PHE A 454 -5.65 22.89 18.36
N LEU A 455 -4.34 22.65 18.42
CA LEU A 455 -3.83 21.28 18.41
C LEU A 455 -4.37 20.48 19.61
N ARG A 456 -4.34 21.08 20.82
CA ARG A 456 -4.79 20.42 22.05
C ARG A 456 -6.28 20.11 22.06
N ASP A 457 -7.10 21.07 21.65
CA ASP A 457 -8.55 20.99 21.81
C ASP A 457 -9.25 20.33 20.61
N TYR A 458 -8.69 20.43 19.40
CA TYR A 458 -9.32 19.90 18.18
C TYR A 458 -8.63 18.66 17.61
N LEU A 459 -7.30 18.68 17.43
CA LEU A 459 -6.57 17.65 16.71
C LEU A 459 -6.20 16.44 17.59
N LEU A 460 -5.74 16.63 18.82
CA LEU A 460 -5.39 15.52 19.73
C LEU A 460 -6.58 14.58 20.00
N PRO A 461 -7.82 15.05 20.27
CA PRO A 461 -8.96 14.16 20.48
C PRO A 461 -9.34 13.35 19.23
N ARG A 462 -8.89 13.77 18.04
CA ARG A 462 -9.18 13.14 16.75
C ARG A 462 -8.02 12.31 16.21
N GLN A 463 -7.00 12.06 17.03
CA GLN A 463 -5.85 11.29 16.62
C GLN A 463 -6.25 9.84 16.23
N PRO A 464 -5.78 9.32 15.09
CA PRO A 464 -5.98 7.92 14.73
C PRO A 464 -5.31 6.97 15.72
N SER A 465 -5.93 5.81 16.00
CA SER A 465 -5.45 4.83 16.98
C SER A 465 -4.04 4.27 16.69
N SER A 466 -3.61 4.25 15.43
CA SER A 466 -2.28 3.78 15.02
C SER A 466 -1.16 4.82 15.20
N SER A 467 -1.53 6.09 15.41
CA SER A 467 -0.57 7.18 15.58
C SER A 467 0.10 7.11 16.95
N THR A 468 1.42 6.91 16.99
CA THR A 468 2.21 7.19 18.18
C THR A 468 2.55 8.68 18.18
N PHE A 469 1.69 9.51 18.76
CA PHE A 469 1.99 10.93 18.95
C PHE A 469 3.14 11.07 19.94
N VAL A 470 4.25 11.63 19.47
CA VAL A 470 5.39 12.00 20.30
C VAL A 470 5.39 13.51 20.41
N SER A 471 4.91 14.03 21.54
CA SER A 471 4.76 15.48 21.75
C SER A 471 6.08 16.26 21.54
N LYS A 472 7.20 15.65 21.92
CA LYS A 472 8.57 16.18 21.74
C LYS A 472 8.99 16.39 20.28
N GLU A 473 8.28 15.83 19.30
CA GLU A 473 8.53 16.10 17.87
C GLU A 473 7.97 17.47 17.44
N TYR A 474 7.00 18.00 18.18
CA TYR A 474 6.27 19.21 17.82
C TYR A 474 6.51 20.35 18.83
N PHE A 475 6.76 20.01 20.09
CA PHE A 475 6.92 20.97 21.19
C PHE A 475 8.08 20.63 22.10
N PHE A 476 8.58 21.67 22.78
CA PHE A 476 9.60 21.53 23.81
C PHE A 476 8.93 21.20 25.16
N ASP A 477 8.34 20.02 25.27
CA ASP A 477 7.68 19.56 26.50
C ASP A 477 8.47 18.46 27.23
N ASP A 478 8.19 18.32 28.54
CA ASP A 478 8.79 17.28 29.38
C ASP A 478 8.02 15.94 29.29
N GLY A 479 7.44 15.65 28.12
CA GLY A 479 6.60 14.47 27.91
C GLY A 479 7.31 13.13 28.22
N VAL A 480 6.54 12.10 28.59
CA VAL A 480 7.08 10.77 28.94
C VAL A 480 7.62 10.01 27.73
N ALA A 481 7.16 10.33 26.51
CA ALA A 481 7.59 9.66 25.28
C ALA A 481 9.09 9.81 25.03
N GLN A 482 9.74 8.70 24.70
CA GLN A 482 11.17 8.67 24.35
C GLN A 482 11.34 8.92 22.85
N LEU A 483 12.16 9.91 22.52
CA LEU A 483 12.64 10.13 21.16
C LEU A 483 13.76 9.13 20.84
N PRO A 484 14.04 8.85 19.55
CA PRO A 484 15.26 8.15 19.16
C PRO A 484 16.51 8.81 19.75
N PRO A 485 17.60 8.08 20.01
CA PRO A 485 18.73 8.57 20.83
C PRO A 485 19.29 9.91 20.34
N ILE A 486 19.60 10.03 19.04
CA ILE A 486 20.12 11.27 18.45
C ILE A 486 19.13 12.44 18.59
N SER A 487 17.84 12.19 18.33
CA SER A 487 16.80 13.21 18.43
C SER A 487 16.51 13.61 19.88
N SER A 488 16.61 12.66 20.82
CA SER A 488 16.48 12.90 22.26
C SER A 488 17.59 13.82 22.76
N GLU A 489 18.83 13.56 22.35
CA GLU A 489 19.99 14.40 22.67
C GLU A 489 19.82 15.81 22.09
N LEU A 490 19.45 15.94 20.81
CA LEU A 490 19.20 17.26 20.19
C LEU A 490 18.04 18.01 20.86
N HIS A 491 16.96 17.31 21.23
CA HIS A 491 15.84 17.92 21.94
C HIS A 491 16.28 18.46 23.32
N GLN A 492 17.12 17.70 24.05
CA GLN A 492 17.71 18.17 25.31
C GLN A 492 18.56 19.43 25.11
N VAL A 493 19.37 19.48 24.04
CA VAL A 493 20.17 20.67 23.68
C VAL A 493 19.27 21.87 23.43
N MET A 494 18.22 21.72 22.62
CA MET A 494 17.30 22.81 22.31
C MET A 494 16.51 23.29 23.54
N SER A 495 16.10 22.36 24.42
CA SER A 495 15.42 22.67 25.68
C SER A 495 16.34 23.42 26.65
N ALA A 496 17.59 22.95 26.82
CA ALA A 496 18.59 23.60 27.66
C ALA A 496 18.92 25.01 27.16
N ARG A 497 19.03 25.20 25.84
CA ARG A 497 19.22 26.52 25.22
C ARG A 497 18.06 27.47 25.53
N ARG A 498 16.81 27.04 25.38
CA ARG A 498 15.63 27.88 25.71
C ARG A 498 15.62 28.31 27.19
N ARG A 499 16.18 27.49 28.07
CA ARG A 499 16.31 27.78 29.52
C ARG A 499 17.57 28.58 29.87
N GLY A 500 18.39 28.97 28.88
CA GLY A 500 19.65 29.70 29.08
C GLY A 500 20.77 28.88 29.73
N GLN A 501 20.72 27.55 29.59
CA GLN A 501 21.67 26.62 30.20
C GLN A 501 22.63 26.04 29.14
N ALA A 502 23.51 26.87 28.59
CA ALA A 502 24.46 26.45 27.54
C ALA A 502 25.42 25.33 27.97
N VAL A 503 25.91 25.37 29.22
CA VAL A 503 26.92 24.41 29.72
C VAL A 503 26.37 22.99 29.76
N THR A 504 25.10 22.82 30.18
CA THR A 504 24.45 21.50 30.25
C THR A 504 24.16 20.91 28.87
N ALA A 505 24.14 21.74 27.82
CA ALA A 505 23.86 21.31 26.46
C ALA A 505 25.09 20.72 25.74
N ILE A 506 26.32 20.97 26.22
CA ILE A 506 27.55 20.58 25.53
C ILE A 506 27.67 19.06 25.39
N GLN A 507 27.52 18.31 26.48
CA GLN A 507 27.72 16.86 26.45
C GLN A 507 26.70 16.17 25.53
N PRO A 508 25.37 16.40 25.66
CA PRO A 508 24.40 15.83 24.74
C PRO A 508 24.64 16.22 23.28
N LEU A 509 25.11 17.45 23.02
CA LEU A 509 25.42 17.91 21.68
C LEU A 509 26.59 17.17 21.04
N LEU A 510 27.68 16.98 21.78
CA LEU A 510 28.86 16.26 21.28
C LEU A 510 28.54 14.77 21.05
N GLN A 511 27.71 14.17 21.91
CA GLN A 511 27.20 12.81 21.71
C GLN A 511 26.38 12.71 20.43
N SER A 512 25.44 13.64 20.22
CA SER A 512 24.60 13.67 19.03
C SER A 512 25.40 13.87 17.75
N LEU A 513 26.41 14.75 17.78
CA LEU A 513 27.32 14.96 16.65
C LEU A 513 28.09 13.68 16.31
N TRP A 514 28.65 13.01 17.31
CA TRP A 514 29.36 11.75 17.10
C TRP A 514 28.44 10.67 16.53
N HIS A 515 27.26 10.48 17.12
CA HIS A 515 26.30 9.47 16.67
C HIS A 515 25.77 9.76 15.26
N SER A 516 25.46 11.02 14.95
CA SER A 516 24.95 11.40 13.63
C SER A 516 26.01 11.27 12.53
N GLU A 517 27.28 11.61 12.82
CA GLU A 517 28.40 11.41 11.90
C GLU A 517 28.68 9.92 11.68
N PHE A 518 28.80 9.15 12.75
CA PHE A 518 29.05 7.71 12.69
C PHE A 518 27.94 6.97 11.93
N GLN A 519 26.67 7.31 12.20
CA GLN A 519 25.54 6.68 11.52
C GLN A 519 25.36 7.15 10.07
N GLY A 520 25.99 8.26 9.66
CA GLY A 520 25.79 8.87 8.34
C GLY A 520 24.49 9.66 8.21
N ARG A 521 23.89 10.10 9.32
CA ARG A 521 22.66 10.92 9.33
C ARG A 521 23.01 12.40 9.17
N PHE A 522 23.50 12.77 7.99
CA PHE A 522 24.02 14.11 7.72
C PHE A 522 23.04 15.27 7.98
N PRO A 523 21.71 15.15 7.78
CA PRO A 523 20.76 16.19 8.16
C PRO A 523 20.85 16.56 9.64
N LEU A 524 20.88 15.55 10.53
CA LEU A 524 20.97 15.76 11.97
C LEU A 524 22.35 16.26 12.40
N TYR A 525 23.40 15.76 11.75
CA TYR A 525 24.77 16.26 11.95
C TYR A 525 24.87 17.75 11.65
N ARG A 526 24.32 18.21 10.52
CA ARG A 526 24.31 19.63 10.13
C ARG A 526 23.57 20.47 11.16
N VAL A 527 22.41 20.02 11.64
CA VAL A 527 21.68 20.69 12.74
C VAL A 527 22.53 20.77 14.01
N GLY A 528 23.21 19.68 14.38
CA GLY A 528 24.15 19.65 15.49
C GLY A 528 25.28 20.67 15.34
N ILE A 529 25.86 20.82 14.15
CA ILE A 529 26.91 21.82 13.89
C ILE A 529 26.36 23.25 14.01
N ILE A 530 25.13 23.51 13.55
CA ILE A 530 24.49 24.82 13.70
C ILE A 530 24.25 25.12 15.19
N LEU A 531 23.76 24.16 15.97
CA LEU A 531 23.59 24.29 17.42
C LEU A 531 24.92 24.47 18.16
N LEU A 532 25.99 23.83 17.70
CA LEU A 532 27.34 23.99 18.27
C LEU A 532 27.87 25.40 18.05
N ALA A 533 27.69 25.94 16.84
CA ALA A 533 28.04 27.32 16.54
C ALA A 533 27.22 28.30 17.39
N ASP A 534 25.93 28.03 17.58
CA ASP A 534 25.06 28.88 18.37
C ASP A 534 25.42 28.90 19.87
N ILE A 535 25.65 27.73 20.47
CA ILE A 535 26.11 27.63 21.87
C ILE A 535 27.52 28.21 22.01
N GLY A 536 28.39 28.00 21.02
CA GLY A 536 29.73 28.57 20.98
C GLY A 536 29.75 30.11 20.95
N LEU A 537 28.70 30.75 20.44
CA LEU A 537 28.54 32.21 20.52
C LEU A 537 28.36 32.68 21.96
N GLU A 538 27.64 31.93 22.81
CA GLU A 538 27.48 32.27 24.23
C GLU A 538 28.81 32.19 24.99
N PHE A 539 29.72 31.33 24.56
CA PHE A 539 31.09 31.24 25.08
C PHE A 539 32.08 32.23 24.45
N GLY A 540 31.62 33.10 23.54
CA GLY A 540 32.47 34.10 22.88
C GLY A 540 33.39 33.56 21.79
N MET A 541 33.21 32.32 21.31
CA MET A 541 34.06 31.69 20.30
C MET A 541 33.68 32.09 18.86
N THR A 542 33.43 33.38 18.61
CA THR A 542 32.75 33.89 17.41
C THR A 542 33.46 33.56 16.09
N LYS A 543 34.79 33.73 16.01
CA LYS A 543 35.60 33.41 14.81
C LYS A 543 35.69 31.91 14.51
N HIS A 544 35.51 31.05 15.52
CA HIS A 544 35.47 29.60 15.30
C HIS A 544 34.08 29.17 14.81
N CYS A 545 33.02 29.68 15.45
CA CYS A 545 31.64 29.42 15.06
C CYS A 545 31.34 29.82 13.61
N ARG A 546 31.86 30.97 13.18
CA ARG A 546 31.78 31.41 11.77
C ARG A 546 32.39 30.38 10.81
N ARG A 547 33.62 29.92 11.09
CA ARG A 547 34.32 28.93 10.25
C ARG A 547 33.61 27.58 10.19
N LEU A 548 33.03 27.14 11.31
CA LEU A 548 32.24 25.90 11.35
C LEU A 548 31.03 25.98 10.43
N LEU A 549 30.27 27.09 10.51
CA LEU A 549 29.09 27.30 9.66
C LEU A 549 29.45 27.45 8.19
N GLU A 550 30.51 28.20 7.86
CA GLU A 550 31.00 28.34 6.48
C GLU A 550 31.39 26.98 5.86
N GLY A 551 31.89 26.03 6.67
CA GLY A 551 32.23 24.68 6.20
C GLY A 551 31.03 23.83 5.78
N ILE A 552 29.87 24.00 6.44
CA ILE A 552 28.64 23.24 6.11
C ILE A 552 27.71 24.00 5.15
N LEU A 553 27.90 25.31 4.98
CA LEU A 553 26.99 26.19 4.25
C LEU A 553 26.68 25.72 2.82
N PRO A 554 27.63 25.25 1.99
CA PRO A 554 27.32 24.79 0.65
C PRO A 554 26.28 23.66 0.64
N GLN A 555 26.38 22.73 1.59
CA GLN A 555 25.47 21.59 1.68
C GLN A 555 24.09 21.97 2.20
N VAL A 556 24.02 22.98 3.06
CA VAL A 556 22.75 23.48 3.62
C VAL A 556 22.02 24.37 2.62
N LEU A 557 22.74 25.19 1.84
CA LEU A 557 22.14 26.06 0.82
C LEU A 557 21.54 25.24 -0.34
N THR A 558 22.24 24.18 -0.77
CA THR A 558 21.72 23.23 -1.75
C THR A 558 20.73 22.23 -1.15
N GLY A 559 20.69 22.13 0.18
CA GLY A 559 19.85 21.19 0.90
C GLY A 559 18.37 21.54 0.72
N HIS A 560 17.53 20.50 0.63
CA HIS A 560 16.09 20.64 0.43
C HIS A 560 15.33 20.98 1.73
N GLU A 561 15.97 20.87 2.91
CA GLU A 561 15.34 21.24 4.18
C GLU A 561 15.47 22.75 4.47
N MET A 562 14.44 23.50 4.12
CA MET A 562 14.40 24.97 4.30
C MET A 562 14.53 25.41 5.77
N GLU A 563 14.05 24.63 6.73
CA GLU A 563 14.20 24.94 8.16
C GLU A 563 15.67 25.01 8.58
N HIS A 564 16.46 24.03 8.12
CA HIS A 564 17.88 23.96 8.44
C HIS A 564 18.64 25.10 7.75
N ARG A 565 18.24 25.47 6.54
CA ARG A 565 18.79 26.63 5.82
C ARG A 565 18.49 27.94 6.55
N ALA A 566 17.25 28.17 6.93
CA ALA A 566 16.84 29.36 7.68
C ALA A 566 17.62 29.47 9.00
N PHE A 567 17.71 28.36 9.75
CA PHE A 567 18.40 28.32 11.02
C PHE A 567 19.92 28.53 10.89
N ALA A 568 20.55 27.92 9.88
CA ALA A 568 21.96 28.12 9.58
C ALA A 568 22.26 29.57 9.22
N CYS A 569 21.45 30.18 8.35
CA CYS A 569 21.66 31.54 7.87
C CYS A 569 21.43 32.57 8.97
N HIS A 570 20.42 32.37 9.82
CA HIS A 570 20.20 33.21 11.00
C HIS A 570 21.36 33.12 11.99
N THR A 571 21.87 31.92 12.27
CA THR A 571 23.00 31.71 13.18
C THR A 571 24.30 32.27 12.60
N LEU A 572 24.53 32.09 11.30
CA LEU A 572 25.69 32.63 10.60
C LEU A 572 25.71 34.15 10.63
N ALA A 573 24.56 34.81 10.39
CA ALA A 573 24.45 36.25 10.50
C ALA A 573 24.84 36.75 11.90
N ARG A 574 24.39 36.08 12.96
CA ARG A 574 24.79 36.39 14.35
C ARG A 574 26.29 36.19 14.56
N CYS A 575 26.88 35.12 14.02
CA CYS A 575 28.33 34.89 14.04
C CYS A 575 29.11 36.00 13.32
N ILE A 576 28.66 36.44 12.15
CA ILE A 576 29.29 37.51 11.36
C ILE A 576 29.27 38.82 12.16
N ILE A 577 28.12 39.21 12.68
CA ILE A 577 27.95 40.43 13.48
C ILE A 577 28.90 40.39 14.70
N ALA A 578 28.93 39.25 15.42
CA ALA A 578 29.73 39.10 16.63
C ALA A 578 31.25 38.91 16.39
N SER A 579 31.66 38.47 15.20
CA SER A 579 33.09 38.25 14.85
C SER A 579 33.73 39.40 14.09
N SER A 580 32.94 40.32 13.55
CA SER A 580 33.41 41.44 12.74
C SER A 580 34.19 42.46 13.57
N ASP A 581 35.40 42.80 13.11
CA ASP A 581 36.23 43.84 13.74
C ASP A 581 35.72 45.26 13.39
N SER A 582 34.98 45.40 12.28
CA SER A 582 34.30 46.64 11.87
C SER A 582 32.78 46.44 11.83
N LYS A 583 32.06 47.26 12.61
CA LYS A 583 30.60 47.17 12.78
C LYS A 583 29.85 47.31 11.46
N GLU A 584 30.18 48.30 10.63
CA GLU A 584 29.44 48.55 9.39
C GLU A 584 29.62 47.42 8.35
N VAL A 585 30.84 46.89 8.23
CA VAL A 585 31.16 45.84 7.24
C VAL A 585 30.50 44.52 7.64
N GLY A 586 30.58 44.14 8.92
CA GLY A 586 29.94 42.92 9.41
C GLY A 586 28.42 42.97 9.33
N LEU A 587 27.82 44.13 9.63
CA LEU A 587 26.37 44.33 9.49
C LEU A 587 25.91 44.21 8.03
N ARG A 588 26.65 44.79 7.07
CA ARG A 588 26.35 44.64 5.64
C ARG A 588 26.53 43.20 5.14
N GLU A 589 27.55 42.49 5.62
CA GLU A 589 27.81 41.09 5.28
C GLU A 589 26.71 40.16 5.81
N ALA A 590 26.11 40.48 6.97
CA ALA A 590 25.05 39.68 7.57
C ALA A 590 23.67 39.82 6.90
N LEU A 591 23.40 40.96 6.23
CA LEU A 591 22.08 41.27 5.65
C LEU A 591 21.54 40.20 4.68
N PRO A 592 22.31 39.71 3.68
CA PRO A 592 21.81 38.70 2.74
C PRO A 592 21.38 37.41 3.44
N HIS A 593 22.12 36.99 4.47
CA HIS A 593 21.81 35.79 5.23
C HIS A 593 20.54 35.94 6.08
N LEU A 594 20.32 37.12 6.67
CA LEU A 594 19.10 37.42 7.42
C LEU A 594 17.87 37.50 6.52
N LEU A 595 17.99 38.12 5.34
CA LEU A 595 16.90 38.20 4.36
C LEU A 595 16.50 36.81 3.84
N MET A 596 17.49 35.94 3.60
CA MET A 596 17.23 34.56 3.21
C MET A 596 16.55 33.77 4.35
N ALA A 597 16.99 33.95 5.60
CA ALA A 597 16.33 33.34 6.75
C ALA A 597 14.88 33.85 6.94
N GLU A 598 14.62 35.15 6.75
CA GLU A 598 13.27 35.72 6.79
C GLU A 598 12.37 35.06 5.72
N ALA A 599 12.85 34.98 4.48
CA ALA A 599 12.10 34.39 3.37
C ALA A 599 11.76 32.91 3.62
N ASP A 600 12.73 32.13 4.10
CA ASP A 600 12.54 30.71 4.39
C ASP A 600 11.56 30.46 5.55
N TYR A 601 11.70 31.19 6.66
CA TYR A 601 10.76 31.06 7.78
C TYR A 601 9.36 31.55 7.42
N MET A 602 9.24 32.59 6.60
CA MET A 602 7.95 33.04 6.04
C MET A 602 7.29 31.94 5.21
N HIS A 603 8.04 31.28 4.32
CA HIS A 603 7.54 30.17 3.52
C HIS A 603 7.02 29.02 4.40
N LEU A 604 7.77 28.67 5.45
CA LEU A 604 7.41 27.62 6.41
C LEU A 604 6.27 28.00 7.36
N SER A 605 5.88 29.28 7.42
CA SER A 605 4.94 29.84 8.39
C SER A 605 5.37 29.66 9.85
N MET A 606 6.67 29.74 10.14
CA MET A 606 7.24 29.63 11.50
C MET A 606 7.24 30.99 12.21
N LEU A 607 6.09 31.39 12.76
CA LEU A 607 5.86 32.77 13.21
C LEU A 607 6.81 33.24 14.31
N GLU A 608 7.14 32.39 15.30
CA GLU A 608 8.08 32.74 16.38
C GLU A 608 9.47 33.10 15.80
N ALA A 609 10.00 32.25 14.93
CA ALA A 609 11.32 32.46 14.32
C ALA A 609 11.35 33.67 13.37
N ILE A 610 10.24 33.94 12.66
CA ILE A 610 10.10 35.15 11.82
C ILE A 610 10.26 36.40 12.67
N LEU A 611 9.61 36.47 13.84
CA LEU A 611 9.68 37.63 14.73
C LEU A 611 11.11 37.87 15.21
N ASP A 612 11.84 36.82 15.58
CA ASP A 612 13.25 36.92 16.00
C ASP A 612 14.15 37.45 14.89
N VAL A 613 13.98 36.96 13.66
CA VAL A 613 14.77 37.41 12.49
C VAL A 613 14.42 38.85 12.10
N GLN A 614 13.13 39.20 12.07
CA GLN A 614 12.66 40.55 11.74
C GLN A 614 13.11 41.58 12.77
N TRP A 615 13.10 41.21 14.05
CA TRP A 615 13.63 42.05 15.12
C TRP A 615 15.13 42.30 14.93
N LEU A 616 15.90 41.25 14.62
CA LEU A 616 17.33 41.39 14.36
C LEU A 616 17.60 42.24 13.11
N LEU A 617 16.82 42.07 12.03
CA LEU A 617 16.90 42.89 10.82
C LEU A 617 16.65 44.38 11.12
N MET A 618 15.65 44.70 11.93
CA MET A 618 15.35 46.07 12.35
C MET A 618 16.55 46.69 13.09
N VAL A 619 17.17 45.95 14.01
CA VAL A 619 18.38 46.39 14.73
C VAL A 619 19.56 46.60 13.77
N VAL A 620 19.73 45.74 12.77
CA VAL A 620 20.81 45.88 11.77
C VAL A 620 20.60 47.13 10.90
N TYR A 621 19.40 47.35 10.36
CA TYR A 621 19.11 48.52 9.53
C TYR A 621 19.20 49.84 10.29
N HIS A 622 18.75 49.85 11.55
CA HIS A 622 18.90 51.00 12.45
C HIS A 622 20.38 51.38 12.62
N ASN A 623 21.24 50.40 12.90
CA ASN A 623 22.68 50.61 13.09
C ASN A 623 23.41 50.99 11.80
N LEU A 624 22.87 50.65 10.62
CA LEU A 624 23.38 51.05 9.32
C LEU A 624 22.84 52.41 8.83
N GLY A 625 21.89 53.02 9.57
CA GLY A 625 21.25 54.29 9.19
C GLY A 625 20.27 54.19 8.02
N MET A 626 19.82 52.98 7.66
CA MET A 626 18.93 52.71 6.52
C MET A 626 17.46 52.82 6.95
N ARG A 627 16.98 54.04 7.19
CA ARG A 627 15.64 54.30 7.76
C ARG A 627 14.47 53.76 6.93
N VAL A 628 14.57 53.82 5.60
CA VAL A 628 13.50 53.36 4.71
C VAL A 628 13.30 51.85 4.85
N ASP A 629 14.39 51.09 4.91
CA ASP A 629 14.35 49.64 5.06
C ASP A 629 13.96 49.22 6.48
N GLU A 630 14.38 50.00 7.49
CA GLU A 630 13.96 49.84 8.90
C GLU A 630 12.44 49.96 9.05
N GLU A 631 11.83 51.01 8.49
CA GLU A 631 10.37 51.22 8.51
C GLU A 631 9.63 50.07 7.80
N ALA A 632 10.15 49.60 6.65
CA ALA A 632 9.58 48.48 5.93
C ALA A 632 9.63 47.17 6.72
N VAL A 633 10.73 46.91 7.46
CA VAL A 633 10.84 45.72 8.33
C VAL A 633 9.93 45.85 9.54
N HIS A 634 9.78 47.04 10.10
CA HIS A 634 8.88 47.31 11.22
C HIS A 634 7.41 47.05 10.85
N GLU A 635 6.98 47.43 9.65
CA GLU A 635 5.64 47.12 9.15
C GLU A 635 5.43 45.59 9.03
N ARG A 636 6.42 44.87 8.49
CA ARG A 636 6.37 43.40 8.41
C ARG A 636 6.32 42.75 9.78
N TYR A 637 7.13 43.22 10.74
CA TYR A 637 7.12 42.75 12.12
C TYR A 637 5.76 42.97 12.80
N SER A 638 5.16 44.13 12.59
CA SER A 638 3.82 44.44 13.10
C SER A 638 2.78 43.50 12.51
N ARG A 639 2.84 43.23 11.20
CA ARG A 639 1.95 42.26 10.53
C ARG A 639 2.12 40.85 11.10
N SER A 640 3.35 40.34 11.22
CA SER A 640 3.63 39.03 11.82
C SER A 640 3.09 38.93 13.25
N THR A 641 3.27 39.98 14.05
CA THR A 641 2.76 40.03 15.43
C THR A 641 1.23 39.97 15.48
N THR A 642 0.55 40.69 14.58
CA THR A 642 -0.91 40.60 14.48
C THR A 642 -1.38 39.21 14.08
N MET A 643 -0.66 38.52 13.18
CA MET A 643 -1.00 37.16 12.78
C MET A 643 -0.90 36.17 13.96
N VAL A 644 0.16 36.24 14.77
CA VAL A 644 0.29 35.43 15.99
C VAL A 644 -0.91 35.64 16.91
N ARG A 645 -1.28 36.89 17.19
CA ARG A 645 -2.46 37.21 18.02
C ARG A 645 -3.75 36.64 17.44
N THR A 646 -3.97 36.79 16.12
CA THR A 646 -5.18 36.25 15.49
C THR A 646 -5.28 34.74 15.61
N PHE A 647 -4.16 34.02 15.59
CA PHE A 647 -4.13 32.57 15.77
C PHE A 647 -4.26 32.12 17.23
N GLU A 648 -3.88 32.97 18.19
CA GLU A 648 -4.14 32.74 19.61
C GLU A 648 -5.62 32.97 19.99
N GLU A 649 -6.27 33.92 19.30
CA GLU A 649 -7.66 34.34 19.50
C GLU A 649 -8.66 33.45 18.75
N ASN A 650 -8.36 33.02 17.52
CA ASN A 650 -9.23 32.17 16.71
C ASN A 650 -8.82 30.70 16.81
N PRO A 651 -9.57 29.85 17.52
CA PRO A 651 -9.20 28.46 17.74
C PRO A 651 -9.60 27.53 16.59
N VAL A 652 -10.16 28.00 15.46
CA VAL A 652 -10.66 27.10 14.40
C VAL A 652 -10.07 27.46 13.05
N ASP A 653 -9.21 26.59 12.52
CA ASP A 653 -8.77 26.62 11.12
C ASP A 653 -9.78 25.82 10.26
N MET A 654 -10.55 26.52 9.42
CA MET A 654 -11.59 25.92 8.58
C MET A 654 -11.02 24.97 7.53
N GLU A 655 -9.81 25.22 7.02
CA GLU A 655 -9.18 24.31 6.04
C GLU A 655 -8.87 22.96 6.69
N VAL A 656 -8.34 22.99 7.91
CA VAL A 656 -8.01 21.78 8.68
C VAL A 656 -9.27 20.96 8.96
N LYS A 657 -10.36 21.65 9.32
CA LYS A 657 -11.66 21.02 9.54
C LYS A 657 -12.18 20.33 8.28
N ASN A 658 -12.19 21.03 7.14
CA ASN A 658 -12.68 20.47 5.88
C ASN A 658 -11.88 19.24 5.43
N VAL A 659 -10.55 19.28 5.58
CA VAL A 659 -9.69 18.14 5.26
C VAL A 659 -9.98 16.96 6.17
N TRP A 660 -10.16 17.21 7.47
CA TRP A 660 -10.45 16.14 8.43
C TRP A 660 -11.84 15.53 8.24
N ASP A 661 -12.84 16.35 7.93
CA ASP A 661 -14.21 15.89 7.62
C ASP A 661 -14.18 14.90 6.44
N LEU A 662 -13.42 15.22 5.37
CA LEU A 662 -13.22 14.29 4.26
C LEU A 662 -12.55 12.97 4.67
N VAL A 663 -11.50 13.02 5.50
CA VAL A 663 -10.85 11.80 6.02
C VAL A 663 -11.88 10.91 6.72
N THR A 664 -12.75 11.50 7.54
CA THR A 664 -13.81 10.74 8.24
C THR A 664 -14.85 10.16 7.30
N GLU A 665 -15.24 10.87 6.25
CA GLU A 665 -16.16 10.37 5.22
C GLU A 665 -15.58 9.17 4.46
N VAL A 666 -14.28 9.23 4.11
CA VAL A 666 -13.57 8.12 3.47
C VAL A 666 -13.54 6.91 4.40
N GLY A 667 -13.21 7.09 5.68
CA GLY A 667 -13.22 6.02 6.67
C GLY A 667 -14.59 5.36 6.83
N ALA A 668 -15.66 6.17 6.90
CA ALA A 668 -17.03 5.66 6.98
C ALA A 668 -17.43 4.89 5.71
N SER A 669 -17.03 5.37 4.53
CA SER A 669 -17.30 4.66 3.28
C SER A 669 -16.53 3.35 3.15
N LEU A 670 -15.32 3.24 3.70
CA LEU A 670 -14.52 2.02 3.69
C LEU A 670 -15.11 0.96 4.61
N ALA A 671 -15.54 1.35 5.81
CA ALA A 671 -16.17 0.45 6.78
C ALA A 671 -17.54 -0.11 6.30
N ASN A 672 -18.23 0.61 5.41
CA ASN A 672 -19.54 0.21 4.87
C ASN A 672 -19.48 -0.74 3.65
N ARG A 673 -18.28 -1.11 3.16
CA ARG A 673 -18.12 -2.04 2.02
C ARG A 673 -18.39 -3.49 2.41
#